data_AF-A0AAU4YE96-F1
#
_entry.id   AF-A0AAU4YE96-F1
#
_cell.length_a   1.000
_cell.length_b   1.000
_cell.length_c   1.000
_cell.angle_alpha   90.00
_cell.angle_beta   90.00
_cell.angle_gamma   90.00
#
_symmetry.space_group_name_H-M   'P 1'
#
loop_
_entity.id
_entity.type
_entity.pdbx_description
1 polymer ?
#
loop_
_entity_poly.entity_id
_entity_poly.type
_entity_poly.pdbx_seq_one_letter_code
_entity_poly.pdbx_strand_id
1 'polypeptide(L)'
;MTTAVALPAGRPDAPFERARTRLQAELAARHAAFADDAVPVPRVVPLGAADVLGFGHPDPYAAVRPTADVHLTSRAVLIGPWGGDRPAGDDGPRDGGPRGGGGACGQCLAMRWQRLRSRSEREALELGGEPHGADRWPLLTPYAVDAVWAVHRAVFTGRPTPPADGAADRALPQVTRVDLVTLATATFPLLPEPLCPSCVRPVPESADAARLRLVPSPKPAPGSYRLRPIGSYDLPQAALANPVCGALGAGTWTNPASTTTAPVAGTAFVRGYAGLNDVTFSGQANSYATSRTLAHLEGLERYAGTHRRRGTSPVTASYDALVADGVPVLDPAGCGFYSPETYASDPLVSPFDPGREIPWVWGHSLRDDRPLLVPARIAHYSAGVRADNFVFECSNGCATGGSPSEAVLFALLELVERDAFLLAWYGRARLTEIDLDSCGTAVRAMIDRAALHGYDVHAYDTRMDLAVPVVTALAARRDGGPGTLSFSAAAGFDPRETVESALSEVLTYLPHLPYQVAERHTELRAMARDYTKVRHLKDHAQLFGLPEMVEHASEFLDPTGVLPLDEVFGDWAEVRPRTDDLLDDLRFLRDRLVAAGYDVVAVDQTTPEQRGMGLHTVGMTVPGILPLDFGWARQRALRMPRLRTALRDAGRRADVLPGSAVKAVPHPFP
;
A
#
# COMPACT_ATOMS: atom_id res chain seq x y z
N MET A 1 -32.79 -37.34 -10.78
CA MET A 1 -33.28 -36.27 -11.66
C MET A 1 -32.78 -34.94 -11.12
N THR A 2 -31.59 -34.57 -11.57
CA THR A 2 -30.86 -33.36 -11.20
C THR A 2 -31.32 -32.23 -12.13
N THR A 3 -31.96 -31.22 -11.56
CA THR A 3 -32.39 -30.01 -12.26
C THR A 3 -31.15 -29.22 -12.68
N ALA A 4 -30.91 -29.18 -14.00
CA ALA A 4 -29.95 -28.28 -14.62
C ALA A 4 -30.37 -26.83 -14.32
N VAL A 5 -29.58 -26.14 -13.51
CA VAL A 5 -29.77 -24.71 -13.26
C VAL A 5 -29.45 -23.97 -14.57
N ALA A 6 -30.48 -23.41 -15.19
CA ALA A 6 -30.32 -22.57 -16.38
C ALA A 6 -29.52 -21.33 -16.00
N LEU A 7 -28.38 -21.13 -16.67
CA LEU A 7 -27.52 -19.96 -16.53
C LEU A 7 -28.26 -18.70 -17.02
N PRO A 8 -28.27 -17.58 -16.27
CA PRO A 8 -28.72 -16.30 -16.83
C PRO A 8 -27.73 -15.90 -17.93
N ALA A 9 -28.18 -15.92 -19.19
CA ALA A 9 -27.33 -15.58 -20.32
C ALA A 9 -27.11 -14.06 -20.39
N GLY A 10 -25.87 -13.64 -20.67
CA GLY A 10 -25.61 -12.32 -21.24
C GLY A 10 -26.34 -12.14 -22.58
N ARG A 11 -26.26 -10.96 -23.21
CA ARG A 11 -26.88 -10.71 -24.52
C ARG A 11 -26.54 -11.86 -25.50
N PRO A 12 -27.51 -12.67 -25.94
CA PRO A 12 -27.26 -13.92 -26.66
C PRO A 12 -26.54 -13.71 -28.01
N ASP A 13 -26.61 -12.48 -28.55
CA ASP A 13 -26.00 -12.11 -29.83
C ASP A 13 -24.61 -11.46 -29.71
N ALA A 14 -24.01 -11.39 -28.52
CA ALA A 14 -22.65 -10.89 -28.38
C ALA A 14 -21.62 -11.95 -28.88
N PRO A 15 -20.58 -11.57 -29.66
CA PRO A 15 -19.55 -12.51 -30.13
C PRO A 15 -18.93 -13.34 -29.00
N PHE A 16 -18.70 -12.73 -27.85
CA PHE A 16 -18.08 -13.38 -26.70
C PHE A 16 -19.02 -14.40 -26.02
N GLU A 17 -20.32 -14.12 -25.99
CA GLU A 17 -21.34 -15.04 -25.48
C GLU A 17 -21.49 -16.28 -26.37
N ARG A 18 -21.45 -16.09 -27.69
CA ARG A 18 -21.42 -17.20 -28.64
C ARG A 18 -20.20 -18.09 -28.44
N ALA A 19 -19.02 -17.49 -28.25
CA ALA A 19 -17.79 -18.24 -27.99
C ALA A 19 -17.89 -19.05 -26.68
N ARG A 20 -18.38 -18.44 -25.59
CA ARG A 20 -18.60 -19.12 -24.31
C ARG A 20 -19.58 -20.30 -24.45
N THR A 21 -20.71 -20.08 -25.12
CA THR A 21 -21.73 -21.12 -25.36
C THR A 21 -21.17 -22.27 -26.18
N ARG A 22 -20.41 -21.98 -27.24
CA ARG A 22 -19.73 -22.99 -28.06
C ARG A 22 -18.73 -23.79 -27.22
N LEU A 23 -17.87 -23.13 -26.44
CA LEU A 23 -16.90 -23.83 -25.59
C LEU A 23 -17.59 -24.72 -24.56
N GLN A 24 -18.66 -24.23 -23.91
CA GLN A 24 -19.44 -25.02 -22.96
C GLN A 24 -20.01 -26.30 -23.58
N ALA A 25 -20.59 -26.21 -24.79
CA ALA A 25 -21.16 -27.36 -25.48
C ALA A 25 -20.08 -28.38 -25.86
N GLU A 26 -18.95 -27.92 -26.40
CA GLU A 26 -17.84 -28.77 -26.83
C GLU A 26 -17.17 -29.51 -25.65
N LEU A 27 -17.01 -28.84 -24.51
CA LEU A 27 -16.45 -29.45 -23.30
C LEU A 27 -17.44 -30.41 -22.64
N ALA A 28 -18.73 -30.08 -22.61
CA ALA A 28 -19.76 -30.98 -22.08
C ALA A 28 -19.87 -32.28 -22.91
N ALA A 29 -19.79 -32.18 -24.24
CA ALA A 29 -19.79 -33.36 -25.12
C ALA A 29 -18.57 -34.26 -24.87
N ARG A 30 -17.39 -33.67 -24.68
CA ARG A 30 -16.15 -34.41 -24.37
C ARG A 30 -16.19 -35.04 -22.97
N HIS A 31 -16.75 -34.34 -21.97
CA HIS A 31 -16.95 -34.87 -20.62
C HIS A 31 -17.88 -36.09 -20.63
N ALA A 32 -19.04 -35.97 -21.30
CA ALA A 32 -19.99 -37.07 -21.44
C ALA A 32 -19.39 -38.32 -22.11
N ALA A 33 -18.43 -38.14 -23.02
CA ALA A 33 -17.73 -39.22 -23.70
C ALA A 33 -16.56 -39.83 -22.90
N PHE A 34 -16.06 -39.15 -21.86
CA PHE A 34 -14.85 -39.55 -21.13
C PHE A 34 -15.09 -40.58 -20.01
N ALA A 35 -16.33 -40.68 -19.49
CA ALA A 35 -16.77 -41.71 -18.54
C ALA A 35 -15.92 -41.85 -17.25
N ASP A 36 -15.43 -40.74 -16.71
CA ASP A 36 -14.75 -40.67 -15.40
C ASP A 36 -15.49 -39.67 -14.48
N ASP A 37 -16.23 -40.19 -13.52
CA ASP A 37 -17.03 -39.40 -12.56
C ASP A 37 -16.15 -38.55 -11.62
N ALA A 38 -14.84 -38.80 -11.55
CA ALA A 38 -13.92 -37.99 -10.75
C ALA A 38 -13.65 -36.61 -11.39
N VAL A 39 -13.90 -36.45 -12.69
CA VAL A 39 -13.73 -35.17 -13.40
C VAL A 39 -15.01 -34.34 -13.28
N PRO A 40 -14.95 -33.11 -12.74
CA PRO A 40 -16.13 -32.26 -12.66
C PRO A 40 -16.63 -31.89 -14.06
N VAL A 41 -17.95 -31.75 -14.21
CA VAL A 41 -18.55 -31.21 -15.44
C VAL A 41 -18.05 -29.77 -15.64
N PRO A 42 -17.37 -29.45 -16.76
CA PRO A 42 -16.82 -28.11 -16.98
C PRO A 42 -17.92 -27.04 -16.98
N ARG A 43 -17.69 -25.94 -16.27
CA ARG A 43 -18.58 -24.78 -16.17
C ARG A 43 -17.88 -23.54 -16.71
N VAL A 44 -18.32 -23.11 -17.89
CA VAL A 44 -17.69 -22.02 -18.65
C VAL A 44 -18.36 -20.67 -18.39
N VAL A 45 -17.60 -19.73 -17.83
CA VAL A 45 -18.00 -18.32 -17.65
C VAL A 45 -17.03 -17.38 -18.37
N PRO A 46 -17.47 -16.19 -18.85
CA PRO A 46 -16.59 -15.23 -19.48
C PRO A 46 -15.92 -14.32 -18.43
N LEU A 47 -14.74 -13.80 -18.75
CA LEU A 47 -14.02 -12.75 -18.03
C LEU A 47 -13.78 -11.55 -18.95
N GLY A 48 -14.10 -10.35 -18.47
CA GLY A 48 -14.06 -9.11 -19.26
C GLY A 48 -15.33 -8.83 -20.08
N ALA A 49 -16.41 -9.59 -19.85
CA ALA A 49 -17.73 -9.33 -20.44
C ALA A 49 -18.65 -8.48 -19.54
N ALA A 50 -18.39 -8.51 -18.23
CA ALA A 50 -19.14 -7.80 -17.21
C ALA A 50 -18.20 -7.49 -16.05
N ASP A 51 -18.58 -6.50 -15.24
CA ASP A 51 -17.85 -6.12 -14.05
C ASP A 51 -18.08 -7.13 -12.91
N VAL A 52 -17.01 -7.76 -12.46
CA VAL A 52 -17.06 -8.72 -11.35
C VAL A 52 -16.67 -8.11 -10.00
N LEU A 53 -16.32 -6.81 -9.97
CA LEU A 53 -16.01 -6.05 -8.76
C LEU A 53 -17.22 -5.27 -8.20
N GLY A 54 -18.30 -5.13 -8.98
CA GLY A 54 -19.60 -4.61 -8.51
C GLY A 54 -19.73 -3.08 -8.51
N PHE A 55 -18.97 -2.38 -9.35
CA PHE A 55 -19.06 -0.93 -9.57
C PHE A 55 -19.98 -0.55 -10.74
N GLY A 56 -19.98 -1.34 -11.82
CA GLY A 56 -20.71 -1.12 -13.05
C GLY A 56 -21.99 -1.94 -13.16
N HIS A 57 -22.24 -2.50 -14.34
CA HIS A 57 -23.42 -3.35 -14.57
C HIS A 57 -23.31 -4.68 -13.81
N PRO A 58 -24.43 -5.22 -13.29
CA PRO A 58 -24.44 -6.52 -12.63
C PRO A 58 -23.89 -7.63 -13.53
N ASP A 59 -23.03 -8.47 -12.97
CA ASP A 59 -22.52 -9.65 -13.66
C ASP A 59 -23.61 -10.72 -13.84
N PRO A 60 -24.02 -11.05 -15.09
CA PRO A 60 -25.04 -12.07 -15.33
C PRO A 60 -24.62 -13.47 -14.88
N TYR A 61 -23.31 -13.69 -14.67
CA TYR A 61 -22.75 -14.96 -14.22
C TYR A 61 -22.55 -15.03 -12.70
N ALA A 62 -22.93 -14.01 -11.93
CA ALA A 62 -22.62 -13.91 -10.50
C ALA A 62 -23.05 -15.17 -9.70
N ALA A 63 -24.20 -15.77 -10.05
CA ALA A 63 -24.72 -16.95 -9.37
C ALA A 63 -23.90 -18.24 -9.60
N VAL A 64 -23.23 -18.35 -10.74
CA VAL A 64 -22.51 -19.59 -11.13
C VAL A 64 -21.00 -19.46 -11.06
N ARG A 65 -20.48 -18.23 -11.18
CA ARG A 65 -19.06 -17.91 -11.22
C ARG A 65 -18.28 -18.47 -10.02
N PRO A 66 -18.80 -18.49 -8.78
CA PRO A 66 -18.08 -19.11 -7.66
C PRO A 66 -17.73 -20.57 -7.90
N THR A 67 -18.58 -21.29 -8.63
CA THR A 67 -18.40 -22.72 -8.93
C THR A 67 -17.84 -23.01 -10.32
N ALA A 68 -17.52 -21.97 -11.09
CA ALA A 68 -16.93 -22.12 -12.40
C ALA A 68 -15.47 -22.57 -12.28
N ASP A 69 -15.07 -23.46 -13.17
CA ASP A 69 -13.71 -24.02 -13.28
C ASP A 69 -13.08 -23.75 -14.64
N VAL A 70 -13.83 -23.16 -15.58
CA VAL A 70 -13.36 -22.74 -16.90
C VAL A 70 -13.77 -21.29 -17.15
N HIS A 71 -12.78 -20.43 -17.35
CA HIS A 71 -12.94 -19.00 -17.51
C HIS A 71 -12.43 -18.56 -18.89
N LEU A 72 -13.35 -18.19 -19.78
CA LEU A 72 -13.01 -17.73 -21.12
C LEU A 72 -12.68 -16.23 -21.08
N THR A 73 -11.49 -15.87 -21.55
CA THR A 73 -11.07 -14.48 -21.78
C THR A 73 -11.00 -14.18 -23.28
N SER A 74 -10.69 -12.95 -23.68
CA SER A 74 -10.45 -12.61 -25.07
C SER A 74 -9.20 -13.25 -25.68
N ARG A 75 -8.25 -13.80 -24.89
CA ARG A 75 -6.98 -14.34 -25.41
C ARG A 75 -6.57 -15.70 -24.87
N ALA A 76 -7.31 -16.21 -23.89
CA ALA A 76 -6.96 -17.42 -23.16
C ALA A 76 -8.19 -18.05 -22.54
N VAL A 77 -8.08 -19.34 -22.22
CA VAL A 77 -8.98 -20.01 -21.28
C VAL A 77 -8.20 -20.28 -20.00
N LEU A 78 -8.74 -19.87 -18.86
CA LEU A 78 -8.17 -20.16 -17.55
C LEU A 78 -8.94 -21.32 -16.93
N ILE A 79 -8.23 -22.32 -16.44
CA ILE A 79 -8.79 -23.52 -15.83
C ILE A 79 -8.39 -23.55 -14.36
N GLY A 80 -9.37 -23.67 -13.48
CA GLY A 80 -9.22 -23.58 -12.03
C GLY A 80 -10.22 -22.61 -11.41
N PRO A 81 -10.17 -22.40 -10.08
CA PRO A 81 -9.11 -22.86 -9.19
C PRO A 81 -9.10 -24.38 -9.00
N TRP A 82 -7.93 -25.00 -9.05
CA TRP A 82 -7.73 -26.44 -8.78
C TRP A 82 -6.62 -26.64 -7.74
N GLY A 83 -6.62 -27.78 -7.04
CA GLY A 83 -5.67 -28.04 -5.96
C GLY A 83 -5.80 -27.08 -4.77
N GLY A 84 -4.75 -27.01 -3.96
CA GLY A 84 -4.73 -26.29 -2.69
C GLY A 84 -5.34 -27.11 -1.54
N ASP A 85 -4.77 -27.01 -0.35
CA ASP A 85 -5.30 -27.67 0.84
C ASP A 85 -6.57 -26.95 1.29
N ARG A 86 -7.76 -27.51 1.01
CA ARG A 86 -8.92 -27.23 1.87
C ARG A 86 -8.70 -28.05 3.13
N PRO A 87 -8.49 -27.45 4.33
CA PRO A 87 -8.43 -28.25 5.53
C PRO A 87 -9.77 -28.99 5.68
N ALA A 88 -9.73 -30.31 5.61
CA ALA A 88 -10.85 -31.14 6.03
C ALA A 88 -10.87 -31.16 7.56
N GLY A 89 -11.84 -30.47 8.16
CA GLY A 89 -12.14 -30.63 9.59
C GLY A 89 -11.30 -29.82 10.58
N ASP A 90 -10.85 -28.60 10.24
CA ASP A 90 -10.26 -27.69 11.23
C ASP A 90 -11.35 -26.86 11.94
N ASP A 91 -11.65 -27.22 13.19
CA ASP A 91 -12.40 -26.40 14.13
C ASP A 91 -11.53 -25.18 14.48
N GLY A 92 -11.63 -24.12 13.67
CA GLY A 92 -10.70 -22.99 13.61
C GLY A 92 -10.40 -22.23 14.93
N PRO A 93 -9.61 -21.13 14.86
CA PRO A 93 -9.09 -20.45 16.03
C PRO A 93 -10.21 -19.91 16.93
N ARG A 94 -10.03 -20.05 18.26
CA ARG A 94 -10.99 -19.66 19.32
C ARG A 94 -11.25 -18.14 19.43
N ASP A 95 -10.57 -17.34 18.62
CA ASP A 95 -10.48 -15.88 18.78
C ASP A 95 -11.20 -15.14 17.63
N GLY A 96 -12.52 -15.27 17.53
CA GLY A 96 -13.45 -14.26 16.97
C GLY A 96 -13.28 -13.72 15.54
N GLY A 97 -12.30 -14.14 14.74
CA GLY A 97 -12.08 -13.66 13.37
C GLY A 97 -13.09 -14.22 12.35
N PRO A 98 -13.38 -13.49 11.24
CA PRO A 98 -14.26 -14.00 10.20
C PRO A 98 -13.69 -15.27 9.57
N ARG A 99 -14.58 -16.24 9.33
CA ARG A 99 -14.29 -17.56 8.76
C ARG A 99 -13.79 -17.43 7.32
N GLY A 100 -12.48 -17.28 7.13
CA GLY A 100 -11.83 -17.45 5.83
C GLY A 100 -11.69 -18.93 5.49
N GLY A 101 -12.75 -19.55 4.97
CA GLY A 101 -12.76 -20.97 4.62
C GLY A 101 -11.88 -21.31 3.42
N GLY A 102 -10.58 -21.52 3.66
CA GLY A 102 -9.67 -22.49 3.03
C GLY A 102 -9.59 -22.69 1.51
N GLY A 103 -10.27 -21.94 0.65
CA GLY A 103 -10.15 -22.12 -0.81
C GLY A 103 -10.61 -20.91 -1.62
N ALA A 104 -9.84 -20.56 -2.64
CA ALA A 104 -10.24 -19.59 -3.64
C ALA A 104 -11.31 -20.19 -4.56
N CYS A 105 -12.32 -19.41 -4.94
CA CYS A 105 -13.38 -19.84 -5.86
C CYS A 105 -13.26 -19.14 -7.22
N GLY A 106 -14.10 -19.49 -8.19
CA GLY A 106 -14.07 -18.85 -9.52
C GLY A 106 -14.39 -17.35 -9.49
N GLN A 107 -15.11 -16.86 -8.47
CA GLN A 107 -15.27 -15.42 -8.22
C GLN A 107 -13.96 -14.77 -7.78
N CYS A 108 -13.17 -15.40 -6.91
CA CYS A 108 -11.85 -14.90 -6.50
C CYS A 108 -10.93 -14.74 -7.72
N LEU A 109 -10.86 -15.76 -8.58
CA LEU A 109 -10.08 -15.70 -9.83
C LEU A 109 -10.55 -14.53 -10.70
N ALA A 110 -11.85 -14.40 -10.91
CA ALA A 110 -12.40 -13.33 -11.74
C ALA A 110 -12.04 -11.94 -11.21
N MET A 111 -12.19 -11.70 -9.90
CA MET A 111 -11.88 -10.42 -9.28
C MET A 111 -10.39 -10.09 -9.40
N ARG A 112 -9.51 -11.06 -9.09
CA ARG A 112 -8.05 -10.89 -9.26
C ARG A 112 -7.70 -10.60 -10.71
N TRP A 113 -8.26 -11.36 -11.67
CA TRP A 113 -8.02 -11.15 -13.10
C TRP A 113 -8.45 -9.76 -13.58
N GLN A 114 -9.61 -9.27 -13.15
CA GLN A 114 -10.11 -7.94 -13.53
C GLN A 114 -9.22 -6.82 -12.97
N ARG A 115 -8.74 -6.95 -11.71
CA ARG A 115 -7.85 -5.96 -11.09
C ARG A 115 -6.52 -5.78 -11.85
N LEU A 116 -6.07 -6.80 -12.58
CA LEU A 116 -4.88 -6.75 -13.41
C LEU A 116 -5.09 -6.11 -14.80
N ARG A 117 -6.33 -5.75 -15.15
CA ARG A 117 -6.61 -5.15 -16.45
C ARG A 117 -6.06 -3.73 -16.54
N SER A 118 -5.86 -3.27 -17.76
CA SER A 118 -5.43 -1.90 -18.03
C SER A 118 -6.44 -0.88 -17.48
N ARG A 119 -6.01 0.36 -17.26
CA ARG A 119 -6.89 1.47 -16.87
C ARG A 119 -8.13 1.55 -17.77
N SER A 120 -7.95 1.53 -19.08
CA SER A 120 -9.05 1.65 -20.04
C SER A 120 -10.05 0.50 -19.94
N GLU A 121 -9.58 -0.74 -19.80
CA GLU A 121 -10.46 -1.90 -19.61
C GLU A 121 -11.21 -1.82 -18.27
N ARG A 122 -10.52 -1.44 -17.19
CA ARG A 122 -11.14 -1.30 -15.87
C ARG A 122 -12.15 -0.16 -15.82
N GLU A 123 -11.85 0.98 -16.43
CA GLU A 123 -12.80 2.10 -16.56
C GLU A 123 -14.01 1.70 -17.39
N ALA A 124 -13.81 1.02 -18.51
CA ALA A 124 -14.92 0.52 -19.33
C ALA A 124 -15.84 -0.43 -18.53
N LEU A 125 -15.29 -1.44 -17.85
CA LEU A 125 -16.10 -2.40 -17.10
C LEU A 125 -16.80 -1.74 -15.89
N GLU A 126 -16.07 -0.96 -15.10
CA GLU A 126 -16.52 -0.52 -13.78
C GLU A 126 -17.35 0.77 -13.81
N LEU A 127 -17.34 1.50 -14.93
CA LEU A 127 -18.18 2.68 -15.14
C LEU A 127 -19.39 2.39 -16.05
N GLY A 128 -19.69 1.12 -16.31
CA GLY A 128 -20.85 0.71 -17.10
C GLY A 128 -20.69 0.88 -18.61
N GLY A 129 -19.46 0.93 -19.11
CA GLY A 129 -19.19 0.81 -20.54
C GLY A 129 -19.58 -0.58 -21.06
N GLU A 130 -20.16 -0.63 -22.27
CA GLU A 130 -20.48 -1.90 -22.93
C GLU A 130 -19.29 -2.35 -23.79
N PRO A 131 -18.57 -3.43 -23.43
CA PRO A 131 -17.50 -3.94 -24.27
C PRO A 131 -18.08 -4.55 -25.56
N HIS A 132 -17.68 -3.99 -26.71
CA HIS A 132 -17.98 -4.57 -28.02
C HIS A 132 -16.80 -5.42 -28.49
N GLY A 133 -17.03 -6.72 -28.66
CA GLY A 133 -16.03 -7.65 -29.21
C GLY A 133 -15.93 -7.52 -30.73
N ALA A 134 -14.74 -7.81 -31.28
CA ALA A 134 -14.60 -8.04 -32.71
C ALA A 134 -15.44 -9.27 -33.13
N ASP A 135 -16.02 -9.23 -34.33
CA ASP A 135 -16.81 -10.34 -34.85
C ASP A 135 -15.98 -11.63 -34.86
N ARG A 136 -16.55 -12.70 -34.26
CA ARG A 136 -15.96 -14.05 -34.15
C ARG A 136 -14.74 -14.16 -33.22
N TRP A 137 -14.47 -13.16 -32.38
CA TRP A 137 -13.42 -13.21 -31.37
C TRP A 137 -13.99 -13.51 -29.97
N PRO A 138 -13.33 -14.34 -29.13
CA PRO A 138 -12.10 -15.09 -29.40
C PRO A 138 -12.32 -16.29 -30.34
N LEU A 139 -11.29 -16.61 -31.13
CA LEU A 139 -11.34 -17.75 -32.05
C LEU A 139 -11.13 -19.08 -31.29
N LEU A 140 -12.14 -19.94 -31.31
CA LEU A 140 -12.06 -21.30 -30.77
C LEU A 140 -11.84 -22.29 -31.91
N THR A 141 -10.57 -22.62 -32.19
CA THR A 141 -10.22 -23.70 -33.12
C THR A 141 -10.46 -25.06 -32.47
N PRO A 142 -10.66 -26.15 -33.24
CA PRO A 142 -10.74 -27.50 -32.67
C PRO A 142 -9.52 -27.83 -31.78
N TYR A 143 -8.32 -27.45 -32.22
CA TYR A 143 -7.09 -27.62 -31.44
C TYR A 143 -7.12 -26.88 -30.10
N ALA A 144 -7.67 -25.66 -30.07
CA ALA A 144 -7.80 -24.91 -28.82
C ALA A 144 -8.77 -25.58 -27.84
N VAL A 145 -9.90 -26.08 -28.35
CA VAL A 145 -10.88 -26.81 -27.54
C VAL A 145 -10.27 -28.12 -27.00
N ASP A 146 -9.52 -28.85 -27.82
CA ASP A 146 -8.84 -30.08 -27.41
C ASP A 146 -7.75 -29.80 -26.37
N ALA A 147 -6.97 -28.73 -26.53
CA ALA A 147 -5.98 -28.30 -25.53
C ALA A 147 -6.63 -27.95 -24.19
N VAL A 148 -7.72 -27.17 -24.21
CA VAL A 148 -8.49 -26.83 -23.01
C VAL A 148 -9.01 -28.08 -22.32
N TRP A 149 -9.59 -29.02 -23.08
CA TRP A 149 -10.08 -30.27 -22.53
C TRP A 149 -8.97 -31.15 -21.94
N ALA A 150 -7.83 -31.26 -22.64
CA ALA A 150 -6.68 -32.01 -22.17
C ALA A 150 -6.14 -31.46 -20.84
N VAL A 151 -6.03 -30.13 -20.73
CA VAL A 151 -5.60 -29.47 -19.48
C VAL A 151 -6.64 -29.66 -18.38
N HIS A 152 -7.92 -29.47 -18.65
CA HIS A 152 -9.00 -29.66 -17.66
C HIS A 152 -8.97 -31.06 -17.07
N ARG A 153 -8.89 -32.08 -17.93
CA ARG A 153 -8.70 -33.47 -17.47
C ARG A 153 -7.45 -33.62 -16.63
N ALA A 154 -6.30 -33.16 -17.12
CA ALA A 154 -5.03 -33.33 -16.43
C ALA A 154 -5.03 -32.74 -15.01
N VAL A 155 -5.65 -31.57 -14.82
CA VAL A 155 -5.65 -30.91 -13.51
C VAL A 155 -6.65 -31.51 -12.51
N PHE A 156 -7.75 -32.10 -12.98
CA PHE A 156 -8.76 -32.70 -12.11
C PHE A 156 -8.63 -34.22 -11.92
N THR A 157 -7.98 -34.96 -12.83
CA THR A 157 -7.65 -36.39 -12.64
C THR A 157 -6.26 -36.61 -12.05
N GLY A 158 -5.29 -35.77 -12.44
CA GLY A 158 -3.87 -36.10 -12.31
C GLY A 158 -3.18 -35.63 -11.02
N ARG A 159 -3.89 -34.92 -10.13
CA ARG A 159 -3.30 -34.21 -8.97
C ARG A 159 -1.92 -33.59 -9.33
N PRO A 160 -1.86 -32.75 -10.38
CA PRO A 160 -0.58 -32.28 -10.89
C PRO A 160 0.17 -31.51 -9.81
N THR A 161 1.48 -31.71 -9.76
CA THR A 161 2.35 -30.94 -8.86
C THR A 161 2.39 -29.49 -9.35
N PRO A 162 2.00 -28.50 -8.52
CA PRO A 162 2.10 -27.10 -8.90
C PRO A 162 3.56 -26.74 -9.24
N PRO A 163 3.82 -25.97 -10.30
CA PRO A 163 5.18 -25.76 -10.80
C PRO A 163 6.00 -24.77 -9.97
N ALA A 164 5.41 -24.10 -8.98
CA ALA A 164 6.11 -23.10 -8.17
C ALA A 164 7.19 -23.74 -7.27
N ASP A 165 8.32 -23.05 -7.13
CA ASP A 165 9.48 -23.52 -6.34
C ASP A 165 9.23 -23.45 -4.82
N GLY A 166 8.44 -22.47 -4.36
CA GLY A 166 8.15 -22.24 -2.93
C GLY A 166 7.01 -23.11 -2.38
N ALA A 167 7.14 -23.55 -1.12
CA ALA A 167 6.10 -24.35 -0.46
C ALA A 167 4.80 -23.56 -0.27
N ALA A 168 4.88 -22.30 0.14
CA ALA A 168 3.72 -21.40 0.25
C ALA A 168 2.94 -21.27 -1.07
N ASP A 169 3.63 -21.11 -2.20
CA ASP A 169 2.98 -21.03 -3.52
C ASP A 169 2.32 -22.36 -3.94
N ARG A 170 2.96 -23.50 -3.66
CA ARG A 170 2.41 -24.82 -3.99
C ARG A 170 1.19 -25.20 -3.14
N ALA A 171 1.10 -24.69 -1.91
CA ALA A 171 -0.03 -24.95 -1.02
C ALA A 171 -1.32 -24.22 -1.45
N LEU A 172 -1.20 -23.18 -2.29
CA LEU A 172 -2.34 -22.40 -2.77
C LEU A 172 -3.10 -23.11 -3.90
N PRO A 173 -4.40 -22.79 -4.09
CA PRO A 173 -5.11 -23.14 -5.31
C PRO A 173 -4.39 -22.60 -6.55
N GLN A 174 -4.46 -23.33 -7.64
CA GLN A 174 -3.75 -23.04 -8.88
C GLN A 174 -4.72 -22.72 -10.02
N VAL A 175 -4.23 -21.97 -11.00
CA VAL A 175 -4.95 -21.61 -12.22
C VAL A 175 -4.06 -21.86 -13.42
N THR A 176 -4.49 -22.75 -14.31
CA THR A 176 -3.77 -23.04 -15.55
C THR A 176 -4.35 -22.23 -16.71
N ARG A 177 -3.53 -21.39 -17.31
CA ARG A 177 -3.83 -20.63 -18.52
C ARG A 177 -3.51 -21.48 -19.75
N VAL A 178 -4.44 -21.54 -20.70
CA VAL A 178 -4.23 -21.99 -22.07
C VAL A 178 -4.35 -20.78 -23.00
N ASP A 179 -3.25 -20.40 -23.64
CA ASP A 179 -3.26 -19.32 -24.65
C ASP A 179 -4.01 -19.77 -25.91
N LEU A 180 -5.01 -19.00 -26.36
CA LEU A 180 -5.83 -19.41 -27.50
C LEU A 180 -5.14 -19.24 -28.87
N VAL A 181 -4.02 -18.51 -28.91
CA VAL A 181 -3.23 -18.30 -30.14
C VAL A 181 -2.12 -19.33 -30.25
N THR A 182 -1.38 -19.57 -29.16
CA THR A 182 -0.18 -20.42 -29.19
C THR A 182 -0.41 -21.81 -28.60
N LEU A 183 -1.53 -22.03 -27.91
CA LEU A 183 -1.80 -23.23 -27.11
C LEU A 183 -0.80 -23.46 -25.97
N ALA A 184 0.07 -22.48 -25.69
CA ALA A 184 1.00 -22.54 -24.58
C ALA A 184 0.25 -22.58 -23.25
N THR A 185 0.75 -23.40 -22.33
CA THR A 185 0.20 -23.55 -20.99
C THR A 185 1.12 -22.93 -19.94
N ALA A 186 0.52 -22.31 -18.93
CA ALA A 186 1.24 -21.81 -17.76
C ALA A 186 0.32 -21.88 -16.54
N THR A 187 0.86 -22.24 -15.38
CA THR A 187 0.09 -22.39 -14.13
C THR A 187 0.56 -21.39 -13.11
N PHE A 188 -0.39 -20.75 -12.43
CA PHE A 188 -0.14 -19.69 -11.45
C PHE A 188 -0.90 -19.96 -10.15
N PRO A 189 -0.29 -19.72 -8.98
CA PRO A 189 -1.00 -19.80 -7.70
C PRO A 189 -1.93 -18.60 -7.51
N LEU A 190 -3.06 -18.84 -6.86
CA LEU A 190 -4.14 -17.90 -6.61
C LEU A 190 -4.36 -17.72 -5.11
N LEU A 191 -4.13 -16.50 -4.62
CA LEU A 191 -4.57 -16.11 -3.28
C LEU A 191 -6.09 -15.83 -3.29
N PRO A 192 -6.85 -16.38 -2.31
CA PRO A 192 -8.26 -16.04 -2.12
C PRO A 192 -8.48 -14.52 -2.08
N GLU A 193 -9.57 -14.02 -2.64
CA GLU A 193 -9.89 -12.58 -2.61
C GLU A 193 -10.67 -12.27 -1.33
N PRO A 194 -10.13 -11.45 -0.40
CA PRO A 194 -10.74 -11.16 0.90
C PRO A 194 -12.00 -10.28 0.79
N LEU A 195 -12.29 -9.75 -0.38
CA LEU A 195 -13.54 -9.05 -0.69
C LEU A 195 -14.52 -9.88 -1.53
N CYS A 196 -14.26 -11.18 -1.71
CA CYS A 196 -15.10 -12.04 -2.52
C CYS A 196 -16.49 -12.22 -1.88
N PRO A 197 -17.58 -11.80 -2.55
CA PRO A 197 -18.92 -11.87 -1.98
C PRO A 197 -19.44 -13.30 -1.80
N SER A 198 -18.78 -14.29 -2.41
CA SER A 198 -19.12 -15.70 -2.24
C SER A 198 -18.32 -16.40 -1.14
N CYS A 199 -17.05 -16.04 -0.96
CA CYS A 199 -16.17 -16.70 0.02
C CYS A 199 -16.23 -16.01 1.38
N VAL A 200 -16.58 -14.73 1.42
CA VAL A 200 -16.51 -13.91 2.62
C VAL A 200 -17.91 -13.45 2.98
N ARG A 201 -18.34 -13.78 4.20
CA ARG A 201 -19.55 -13.24 4.81
C ARG A 201 -19.13 -12.11 5.76
N PRO A 202 -19.45 -10.84 5.45
CA PRO A 202 -19.09 -9.73 6.31
C PRO A 202 -19.70 -9.89 7.70
N VAL A 203 -18.90 -9.64 8.74
CA VAL A 203 -19.37 -9.53 10.12
C VAL A 203 -19.26 -8.07 10.60
N PRO A 204 -20.21 -7.54 11.37
CA PRO A 204 -20.06 -6.20 11.96
C PRO A 204 -18.77 -6.12 12.79
N GLU A 205 -18.03 -5.02 12.67
CA GLU A 205 -16.91 -4.78 13.59
C GLU A 205 -17.40 -4.57 15.02
N SER A 206 -16.57 -4.97 15.99
CA SER A 206 -16.82 -4.76 17.41
C SER A 206 -15.63 -4.06 18.06
N ALA A 207 -15.91 -3.34 19.13
CA ALA A 207 -14.90 -2.72 19.99
C ALA A 207 -13.86 -3.75 20.49
N ASP A 208 -14.30 -4.95 20.88
CA ASP A 208 -13.40 -5.98 21.39
C ASP A 208 -12.42 -6.49 20.33
N ALA A 209 -12.87 -6.64 19.08
CA ALA A 209 -12.02 -7.07 17.97
C ALA A 209 -10.98 -6.02 17.55
N ALA A 210 -11.11 -4.79 18.03
CA ALA A 210 -10.16 -3.71 17.78
C ALA A 210 -9.05 -3.63 18.84
N ARG A 211 -9.19 -4.33 19.97
CA ARG A 211 -8.16 -4.37 21.01
C ARG A 211 -6.89 -5.02 20.47
N LEU A 212 -5.95 -4.18 20.05
CA LEU A 212 -4.63 -4.61 19.63
C LEU A 212 -3.85 -5.18 20.83
N ARG A 213 -3.61 -6.49 20.82
CA ARG A 213 -2.85 -7.17 21.87
C ARG A 213 -1.36 -7.03 21.59
N LEU A 214 -0.72 -6.08 22.26
CA LEU A 214 0.73 -5.91 22.25
C LEU A 214 1.37 -6.91 23.23
N VAL A 215 2.23 -7.79 22.71
CA VAL A 215 2.88 -8.85 23.49
C VAL A 215 4.41 -8.68 23.49
N PRO A 216 5.10 -9.22 24.51
CA PRO A 216 6.56 -9.30 24.51
C PRO A 216 7.09 -9.81 23.18
N SER A 217 8.08 -9.10 22.63
CA SER A 217 8.63 -9.28 21.30
C SER A 217 10.17 -9.30 21.39
N PRO A 218 10.76 -10.44 21.80
CA PRO A 218 12.20 -10.53 22.05
C PRO A 218 13.03 -10.17 20.82
N LYS A 219 13.96 -9.26 20.99
CA LYS A 219 14.92 -8.81 19.97
C LYS A 219 16.10 -9.78 19.88
N PRO A 220 16.66 -10.01 18.69
CA PRO A 220 17.90 -10.79 18.54
C PRO A 220 19.09 -10.18 19.29
N ALA A 221 19.10 -8.86 19.45
CA ALA A 221 20.09 -8.09 20.20
C ALA A 221 19.48 -6.74 20.61
N PRO A 222 19.99 -6.06 21.66
CA PRO A 222 19.44 -4.79 22.13
C PRO A 222 19.32 -3.68 21.08
N GLY A 223 20.24 -3.65 20.11
CA GLY A 223 20.25 -2.69 19.01
C GLY A 223 19.48 -3.13 17.75
N SER A 224 18.83 -4.29 17.76
CA SER A 224 18.12 -4.83 16.58
C SER A 224 16.62 -4.59 16.68
N TYR A 225 16.08 -3.77 15.78
CA TYR A 225 14.65 -3.43 15.77
C TYR A 225 13.81 -4.29 14.82
N ARG A 226 14.45 -5.15 14.02
CA ARG A 226 13.80 -6.21 13.25
C ARG A 226 13.90 -7.52 14.00
N LEU A 227 12.75 -8.16 14.24
CA LEU A 227 12.68 -9.38 15.07
C LEU A 227 13.16 -10.63 14.33
N ARG A 228 12.98 -10.66 13.01
CA ARG A 228 13.32 -11.81 12.17
C ARG A 228 13.94 -11.33 10.86
N PRO A 229 14.88 -12.09 10.28
CA PRO A 229 15.40 -11.82 8.95
C PRO A 229 14.29 -11.86 7.90
N ILE A 230 14.37 -10.95 6.92
CA ILE A 230 13.36 -10.83 5.85
C ILE A 230 13.18 -12.14 5.04
N GLY A 231 14.25 -12.91 4.85
CA GLY A 231 14.20 -14.19 4.13
C GLY A 231 13.53 -15.32 4.91
N SER A 232 13.15 -15.10 6.17
CA SER A 232 12.51 -16.13 7.02
C SER A 232 10.99 -16.18 6.88
N TYR A 233 10.37 -15.23 6.18
CA TYR A 233 8.95 -15.26 5.87
C TYR A 233 8.72 -16.10 4.60
N ASP A 234 7.91 -17.15 4.72
CA ASP A 234 7.53 -18.00 3.58
C ASP A 234 6.45 -17.31 2.74
N LEU A 235 6.85 -16.25 2.03
CA LEU A 235 5.94 -15.48 1.18
C LEU A 235 5.64 -16.24 -0.11
N PRO A 236 4.36 -16.40 -0.51
CA PRO A 236 3.99 -16.96 -1.82
C PRO A 236 4.23 -15.92 -2.93
N GLN A 237 5.50 -15.68 -3.26
CA GLN A 237 5.90 -14.60 -4.16
C GLN A 237 5.27 -14.72 -5.55
N ALA A 238 5.09 -15.94 -6.06
CA ALA A 238 4.43 -16.13 -7.35
C ALA A 238 2.93 -15.83 -7.29
N ALA A 239 2.27 -16.00 -6.13
CA ALA A 239 0.87 -15.63 -5.96
C ALA A 239 0.68 -14.13 -5.72
N LEU A 240 1.68 -13.47 -5.14
CA LEU A 240 1.66 -12.02 -4.94
C LEU A 240 1.74 -11.25 -6.26
N ALA A 241 2.58 -11.70 -7.21
CA ALA A 241 2.73 -11.03 -8.50
C ALA A 241 2.80 -12.05 -9.65
N ASN A 242 1.74 -12.10 -10.47
CA ASN A 242 1.68 -12.92 -11.68
C ASN A 242 0.64 -12.39 -12.69
N PRO A 243 0.78 -12.66 -14.00
CA PRO A 243 0.00 -11.99 -15.04
C PRO A 243 -1.47 -12.43 -15.15
N VAL A 244 -1.89 -13.44 -14.37
CA VAL A 244 -3.25 -14.00 -14.42
C VAL A 244 -4.09 -13.58 -13.23
N CYS A 245 -3.52 -13.66 -12.03
CA CYS A 245 -4.27 -13.49 -10.78
C CYS A 245 -3.41 -12.98 -9.60
N GLY A 246 -2.28 -12.34 -9.88
CA GLY A 246 -1.41 -11.76 -8.85
C GLY A 246 -2.15 -10.82 -7.92
N ALA A 247 -1.95 -10.98 -6.61
CA ALA A 247 -2.65 -10.20 -5.59
C ALA A 247 -2.25 -8.71 -5.58
N LEU A 248 -0.98 -8.43 -5.85
CA LEU A 248 -0.37 -7.10 -5.85
C LEU A 248 -0.16 -6.54 -7.26
N GLY A 249 -0.28 -7.35 -8.31
CA GLY A 249 -0.06 -6.90 -9.68
C GLY A 249 0.30 -8.02 -10.64
N ALA A 250 0.49 -7.66 -11.91
CA ALA A 250 0.79 -8.62 -12.98
C ALA A 250 2.23 -9.16 -12.94
N GLY A 251 3.11 -8.53 -12.16
CA GLY A 251 4.52 -8.86 -12.05
C GLY A 251 5.29 -7.76 -11.31
N THR A 252 6.59 -7.98 -11.16
CA THR A 252 7.56 -6.97 -10.73
C THR A 252 8.58 -6.74 -11.83
N TRP A 253 9.16 -5.55 -11.91
CA TRP A 253 10.27 -5.25 -12.80
C TRP A 253 11.52 -4.90 -12.00
N THR A 254 12.65 -5.43 -12.45
CA THR A 254 13.97 -5.04 -11.96
C THR A 254 14.48 -3.90 -12.82
N ASN A 255 15.22 -2.96 -12.24
CA ASN A 255 15.90 -1.95 -13.01
C ASN A 255 17.42 -2.18 -12.99
N PRO A 256 17.96 -2.83 -14.05
CA PRO A 256 19.39 -3.13 -14.18
C PRO A 256 20.26 -1.90 -14.47
N ALA A 257 19.66 -0.77 -14.83
CA ALA A 257 20.37 0.47 -15.08
C ALA A 257 20.62 1.30 -13.81
N SER A 258 20.02 0.93 -12.67
CA SER A 258 20.35 1.57 -11.40
C SER A 258 21.73 1.13 -10.94
N THR A 259 22.63 2.09 -10.77
CA THR A 259 24.00 1.90 -10.30
C THR A 259 24.15 2.17 -8.79
N THR A 260 23.12 2.70 -8.14
CA THR A 260 23.11 3.06 -6.71
C THR A 260 22.40 2.06 -5.80
N THR A 261 21.53 1.21 -6.33
CA THR A 261 20.85 0.13 -5.59
C THR A 261 20.51 -1.01 -6.57
N ALA A 262 19.87 -2.08 -6.09
CA ALA A 262 19.27 -3.12 -6.92
C ALA A 262 17.73 -3.05 -6.88
N PRO A 263 17.10 -2.02 -7.48
CA PRO A 263 15.67 -1.74 -7.30
C PRO A 263 14.78 -2.78 -7.97
N VAL A 264 13.69 -3.12 -7.28
CA VAL A 264 12.56 -3.89 -7.81
C VAL A 264 11.29 -3.12 -7.51
N ALA A 265 10.38 -3.01 -8.48
CA ALA A 265 9.11 -2.33 -8.29
C ALA A 265 7.95 -3.10 -8.91
N GLY A 266 6.74 -2.80 -8.45
CA GLY A 266 5.47 -3.32 -8.93
C GLY A 266 4.39 -2.24 -8.90
N THR A 267 3.26 -2.52 -9.55
CA THR A 267 2.07 -1.64 -9.51
C THR A 267 0.77 -2.46 -9.56
N ALA A 268 -0.25 -1.92 -8.90
CA ALA A 268 -1.64 -2.25 -9.15
C ALA A 268 -2.51 -1.00 -9.30
N PHE A 269 -3.51 -1.09 -10.18
CA PHE A 269 -4.58 -0.11 -10.19
C PHE A 269 -5.57 -0.37 -9.05
N VAL A 270 -5.89 0.67 -8.29
CA VAL A 270 -6.82 0.63 -7.17
C VAL A 270 -7.91 1.68 -7.40
N ARG A 271 -9.18 1.26 -7.40
CA ARG A 271 -10.30 2.20 -7.53
C ARG A 271 -10.65 2.74 -6.16
N GLY A 272 -10.62 4.06 -6.03
CA GLY A 272 -11.25 4.79 -4.93
C GLY A 272 -12.40 5.65 -5.43
N TYR A 273 -12.97 6.46 -4.53
CA TYR A 273 -14.09 7.35 -4.88
C TYR A 273 -13.71 8.40 -5.95
N ALA A 274 -12.45 8.84 -5.95
CA ALA A 274 -11.90 9.82 -6.89
C ALA A 274 -11.48 9.22 -8.24
N GLY A 275 -11.71 7.91 -8.45
CA GLY A 275 -11.38 7.21 -9.68
C GLY A 275 -10.30 6.14 -9.49
N LEU A 276 -9.67 5.77 -10.60
CA LEU A 276 -8.69 4.69 -10.63
C LEU A 276 -7.27 5.25 -10.44
N ASN A 277 -6.59 4.82 -9.39
CA ASN A 277 -5.25 5.28 -9.03
C ASN A 277 -4.21 4.19 -9.29
N ASP A 278 -3.03 4.61 -9.71
CA ASP A 278 -1.85 3.75 -9.82
C ASP A 278 -1.18 3.70 -8.44
N VAL A 279 -1.13 2.52 -7.82
CA VAL A 279 -0.46 2.30 -6.54
C VAL A 279 0.79 1.51 -6.79
N THR A 280 1.93 2.18 -6.64
CA THR A 280 3.26 1.60 -6.79
C THR A 280 3.78 1.12 -5.44
N PHE A 281 4.68 0.13 -5.51
CA PHE A 281 5.44 -0.39 -4.37
C PHE A 281 6.81 -0.81 -4.88
N SER A 282 7.82 -0.76 -4.01
CA SER A 282 9.21 -0.99 -4.40
C SER A 282 10.05 -1.58 -3.28
N GLY A 283 11.23 -2.07 -3.65
CA GLY A 283 12.22 -2.51 -2.71
C GLY A 283 13.59 -2.09 -3.17
N GLN A 284 14.38 -1.60 -2.23
CA GLN A 284 15.68 -1.00 -2.45
C GLN A 284 16.67 -1.67 -1.50
N ALA A 285 17.56 -2.47 -2.07
CA ALA A 285 18.62 -3.16 -1.34
C ALA A 285 19.81 -3.38 -2.28
N ASN A 286 20.85 -4.05 -1.80
CA ASN A 286 22.03 -4.40 -2.60
C ASN A 286 21.88 -5.70 -3.41
N SER A 287 20.69 -6.32 -3.45
CA SER A 287 20.39 -7.46 -4.31
C SER A 287 18.94 -7.44 -4.82
N TYR A 288 18.72 -7.86 -6.07
CA TYR A 288 17.36 -7.93 -6.62
C TYR A 288 16.47 -8.96 -5.90
N ALA A 289 17.06 -10.00 -5.30
CA ALA A 289 16.29 -10.98 -4.53
C ALA A 289 15.72 -10.33 -3.26
N THR A 290 16.55 -9.66 -2.47
CA THR A 290 16.13 -8.92 -1.27
C THR A 290 15.14 -7.82 -1.61
N SER A 291 15.45 -7.01 -2.64
CA SER A 291 14.56 -5.94 -3.11
C SER A 291 13.21 -6.46 -3.57
N ARG A 292 13.12 -7.63 -4.20
CA ARG A 292 11.83 -8.22 -4.57
C ARG A 292 11.00 -8.60 -3.36
N THR A 293 11.64 -9.16 -2.33
CA THR A 293 10.96 -9.47 -1.06
C THR A 293 10.48 -8.18 -0.37
N LEU A 294 11.31 -7.14 -0.31
CA LEU A 294 10.92 -5.82 0.22
C LEU A 294 9.76 -5.21 -0.57
N ALA A 295 9.81 -5.26 -1.90
CA ALA A 295 8.73 -4.76 -2.76
C ALA A 295 7.41 -5.49 -2.48
N HIS A 296 7.44 -6.81 -2.28
CA HIS A 296 6.24 -7.54 -1.89
C HIS A 296 5.72 -7.17 -0.51
N LEU A 297 6.59 -6.90 0.47
CA LEU A 297 6.18 -6.46 1.80
C LEU A 297 5.55 -5.05 1.76
N GLU A 298 6.16 -4.10 1.05
CA GLU A 298 5.56 -2.77 0.83
C GLU A 298 4.24 -2.91 0.05
N GLY A 299 4.20 -3.74 -0.99
CA GLY A 299 2.97 -3.98 -1.74
C GLY A 299 1.85 -4.58 -0.89
N LEU A 300 2.16 -5.46 0.06
CA LEU A 300 1.22 -6.00 1.04
C LEU A 300 0.72 -4.93 2.02
N GLU A 301 1.61 -4.05 2.50
CA GLU A 301 1.23 -2.89 3.32
C GLU A 301 0.25 -1.97 2.56
N ARG A 302 0.59 -1.57 1.33
CA ARG A 302 -0.27 -0.75 0.47
C ARG A 302 -1.59 -1.46 0.16
N TYR A 303 -1.53 -2.77 -0.07
CA TYR A 303 -2.72 -3.59 -0.25
C TYR A 303 -3.62 -3.48 0.99
N ALA A 304 -3.11 -3.66 2.20
CA ALA A 304 -3.89 -3.52 3.44
C ALA A 304 -4.41 -2.08 3.68
N GLY A 305 -3.55 -1.07 3.50
CA GLY A 305 -3.88 0.32 3.79
C GLY A 305 -4.89 0.95 2.83
N THR A 306 -4.89 0.54 1.56
CA THR A 306 -5.82 1.11 0.56
C THR A 306 -7.29 0.83 0.87
N HIS A 307 -7.65 -0.38 1.32
CA HIS A 307 -9.03 -0.74 1.67
C HIS A 307 -9.11 -1.75 2.81
N ARG A 308 -10.19 -1.66 3.59
CA ARG A 308 -10.58 -2.66 4.58
C ARG A 308 -10.80 -4.03 3.92
N ARG A 309 -9.97 -5.02 4.27
CA ARG A 309 -10.02 -6.40 3.74
C ARG A 309 -10.16 -7.47 4.81
N ARG A 310 -10.62 -7.07 6.00
CA ARG A 310 -10.75 -7.97 7.16
C ARG A 310 -12.03 -8.81 7.14
N GLY A 311 -12.87 -8.70 6.11
CA GLY A 311 -14.18 -9.37 6.08
C GLY A 311 -15.16 -8.78 7.08
N THR A 312 -15.01 -7.50 7.40
CA THR A 312 -15.83 -6.78 8.38
C THR A 312 -16.61 -5.63 7.75
N SER A 313 -17.72 -5.24 8.39
CA SER A 313 -18.54 -4.09 7.99
C SER A 313 -18.34 -2.92 8.97
N PRO A 314 -18.19 -1.67 8.46
CA PRO A 314 -17.97 -0.50 9.30
C PRO A 314 -19.26 -0.10 10.02
N VAL A 315 -19.12 0.71 11.07
CA VAL A 315 -20.25 1.42 11.70
C VAL A 315 -20.59 2.63 10.84
N THR A 316 -21.86 2.83 10.48
CA THR A 316 -22.29 4.04 9.76
C THR A 316 -23.10 4.90 10.71
N ALA A 317 -22.60 6.11 11.01
CA ALA A 317 -23.24 7.07 11.91
C ALA A 317 -22.68 8.48 11.66
N SER A 318 -23.38 9.51 12.15
CA SER A 318 -22.83 10.86 12.23
C SER A 318 -21.92 11.01 13.45
N TYR A 319 -20.98 11.95 13.41
CA TYR A 319 -20.12 12.22 14.56
C TYR A 319 -20.92 12.72 15.76
N ASP A 320 -21.89 13.62 15.52
CA ASP A 320 -22.76 14.16 16.57
C ASP A 320 -23.56 13.05 17.29
N ALA A 321 -24.06 12.06 16.54
CA ALA A 321 -24.77 10.93 17.12
C ALA A 321 -23.85 10.06 18.00
N LEU A 322 -22.64 9.75 17.51
CA LEU A 322 -21.66 8.97 18.28
C LEU A 322 -21.26 9.67 19.58
N VAL A 323 -21.03 10.99 19.53
CA VAL A 323 -20.72 11.79 20.71
C VAL A 323 -21.90 11.85 21.68
N ALA A 324 -23.12 12.07 21.18
CA ALA A 324 -24.32 12.10 22.01
C ALA A 324 -24.58 10.77 22.73
N ASP A 325 -24.28 9.65 22.07
CA ASP A 325 -24.39 8.29 22.63
C ASP A 325 -23.20 7.94 23.56
N GLY A 326 -22.24 8.83 23.74
CA GLY A 326 -21.05 8.61 24.59
C GLY A 326 -20.07 7.57 24.03
N VAL A 327 -20.14 7.27 22.74
CA VAL A 327 -19.22 6.34 22.07
C VAL A 327 -17.85 7.01 21.95
N PRO A 328 -16.76 6.39 22.43
CA PRO A 328 -15.41 6.91 22.17
C PRO A 328 -15.16 7.01 20.67
N VAL A 329 -14.86 8.22 20.20
CA VAL A 329 -14.69 8.53 18.78
C VAL A 329 -13.57 9.53 18.60
N LEU A 330 -12.76 9.33 17.56
CA LEU A 330 -11.72 10.27 17.14
C LEU A 330 -12.38 11.49 16.49
N ASP A 331 -12.12 12.68 17.02
CA ASP A 331 -12.52 13.94 16.39
C ASP A 331 -11.68 14.18 15.12
N PRO A 332 -12.29 14.20 13.92
CA PRO A 332 -11.55 14.42 12.67
C PRO A 332 -10.79 15.75 12.64
N ALA A 333 -11.24 16.76 13.39
CA ALA A 333 -10.56 18.06 13.46
C ALA A 333 -9.13 17.95 14.03
N GLY A 334 -8.87 16.95 14.88
CA GLY A 334 -7.53 16.68 15.40
C GLY A 334 -6.53 16.25 14.33
N CYS A 335 -7.00 15.76 13.18
CA CYS A 335 -6.17 15.38 12.03
C CYS A 335 -6.04 16.51 10.99
N GLY A 336 -6.63 17.67 11.25
CA GLY A 336 -6.60 18.84 10.39
C GLY A 336 -7.58 18.79 9.20
N PHE A 337 -7.96 19.97 8.72
CA PHE A 337 -8.84 20.14 7.55
C PHE A 337 -8.21 21.07 6.52
N TYR A 338 -8.61 20.93 5.26
CA TYR A 338 -8.20 21.83 4.18
C TYR A 338 -8.82 23.22 4.33
N SER A 339 -8.26 24.20 3.63
CA SER A 339 -8.78 25.57 3.68
C SER A 339 -10.16 25.66 3.02
N PRO A 340 -10.99 26.66 3.38
CA PRO A 340 -12.26 26.90 2.70
C PRO A 340 -12.10 27.05 1.18
N GLU A 341 -11.00 27.63 0.72
CA GLU A 341 -10.68 27.80 -0.70
C GLU A 341 -10.43 26.45 -1.40
N THR A 342 -9.77 25.51 -0.73
CA THR A 342 -9.61 24.14 -1.24
C THR A 342 -10.97 23.49 -1.43
N TYR A 343 -11.83 23.53 -0.41
CA TYR A 343 -13.17 22.94 -0.50
C TYR A 343 -14.07 23.62 -1.54
N ALA A 344 -13.86 24.91 -1.81
CA ALA A 344 -14.61 25.64 -2.83
C ALA A 344 -14.13 25.33 -4.26
N SER A 345 -12.85 24.99 -4.45
CA SER A 345 -12.23 24.84 -5.77
C SER A 345 -11.98 23.41 -6.22
N ASP A 346 -11.87 22.47 -5.28
CA ASP A 346 -11.62 21.06 -5.56
C ASP A 346 -12.91 20.23 -5.42
N PRO A 347 -13.51 19.80 -6.54
CA PRO A 347 -14.81 19.10 -6.53
C PRO A 347 -14.73 17.69 -5.92
N LEU A 348 -13.53 17.18 -5.65
CA LEU A 348 -13.37 15.85 -5.05
C LEU A 348 -13.54 15.88 -3.53
N VAL A 349 -13.42 17.05 -2.89
CA VAL A 349 -13.48 17.17 -1.43
C VAL A 349 -14.63 18.05 -0.99
N SER A 350 -15.17 17.80 0.21
CA SER A 350 -16.16 18.67 0.83
C SER A 350 -15.86 18.87 2.31
N PRO A 351 -16.24 19.99 2.95
CA PRO A 351 -15.98 20.18 4.37
C PRO A 351 -16.58 19.04 5.20
N PHE A 352 -15.88 18.66 6.27
CA PHE A 352 -16.44 17.70 7.22
C PHE A 352 -17.71 18.27 7.85
N ASP A 353 -18.76 17.46 7.85
CA ASP A 353 -20.08 17.79 8.38
C ASP A 353 -20.38 16.80 9.52
N PRO A 354 -20.35 17.26 10.79
CA PRO A 354 -20.49 16.36 11.93
C PRO A 354 -21.87 15.70 12.04
N GLY A 355 -22.89 16.26 11.36
CA GLY A 355 -24.24 15.69 11.28
C GLY A 355 -24.41 14.69 10.14
N ARG A 356 -23.41 14.53 9.26
CA ARG A 356 -23.47 13.59 8.12
C ARG A 356 -23.04 12.20 8.54
N GLU A 357 -23.81 11.21 8.13
CA GLU A 357 -23.42 9.81 8.30
C GLU A 357 -22.22 9.44 7.41
N ILE A 358 -21.18 8.91 8.04
CA ILE A 358 -19.97 8.39 7.39
C ILE A 358 -19.61 7.01 7.95
N PRO A 359 -18.82 6.19 7.22
CA PRO A 359 -18.30 4.94 7.75
C PRO A 359 -17.17 5.17 8.77
N TRP A 360 -17.25 4.44 9.88
CA TRP A 360 -16.27 4.39 10.96
C TRP A 360 -15.77 2.96 11.13
N VAL A 361 -14.47 2.82 11.42
CA VAL A 361 -13.83 1.55 11.79
C VAL A 361 -13.37 1.61 13.23
N TRP A 362 -13.29 0.47 13.89
CA TRP A 362 -12.76 0.44 15.26
C TRP A 362 -11.23 0.44 15.26
N GLY A 363 -10.65 1.35 16.05
CA GLY A 363 -9.23 1.38 16.41
C GLY A 363 -9.03 1.23 17.92
N HIS A 364 -7.78 1.33 18.35
CA HIS A 364 -7.35 1.24 19.75
C HIS A 364 -6.50 2.45 20.12
N SER A 365 -6.96 3.26 21.09
CA SER A 365 -6.13 4.27 21.73
C SER A 365 -5.13 3.59 22.66
N LEU A 366 -3.84 3.69 22.34
CA LEU A 366 -2.74 3.16 23.16
C LEU A 366 -2.42 4.06 24.37
N ARG A 367 -2.94 5.30 24.38
CA ARG A 367 -2.87 6.18 25.56
C ARG A 367 -3.86 5.72 26.62
N ASP A 368 -5.12 5.55 26.23
CA ASP A 368 -6.24 5.27 27.14
C ASP A 368 -6.54 3.76 27.29
N ASP A 369 -5.83 2.90 26.55
CA ASP A 369 -6.01 1.43 26.48
C ASP A 369 -7.48 1.02 26.22
N ARG A 370 -8.12 1.71 25.27
CA ARG A 370 -9.53 1.49 24.94
C ARG A 370 -9.83 1.54 23.44
N PRO A 371 -10.82 0.77 22.98
CA PRO A 371 -11.36 0.92 21.63
C PRO A 371 -12.02 2.28 21.42
N LEU A 372 -11.89 2.82 20.21
CA LEU A 372 -12.61 4.00 19.74
C LEU A 372 -12.91 3.89 18.25
N LEU A 373 -13.93 4.63 17.79
CA LEU A 373 -14.25 4.74 16.38
C LEU A 373 -13.35 5.77 15.69
N VAL A 374 -12.82 5.40 14.53
CA VAL A 374 -11.98 6.23 13.65
C VAL A 374 -12.69 6.35 12.30
N PRO A 375 -12.74 7.55 11.67
CA PRO A 375 -13.28 7.66 10.32
C PRO A 375 -12.56 6.71 9.38
N ALA A 376 -13.30 5.91 8.61
CA ALA A 376 -12.69 4.96 7.68
C ALA A 376 -11.79 5.67 6.64
N ARG A 377 -12.10 6.93 6.31
CA ARG A 377 -11.29 7.82 5.47
C ARG A 377 -9.88 8.06 6.00
N ILE A 378 -9.73 8.19 7.33
CA ILE A 378 -8.44 8.44 7.99
C ILE A 378 -7.66 7.12 8.08
N ALA A 379 -8.35 6.02 8.34
CA ALA A 379 -7.72 4.71 8.47
C ALA A 379 -7.37 4.03 7.13
N HIS A 380 -7.99 4.40 6.01
CA HIS A 380 -7.76 3.77 4.70
C HIS A 380 -7.76 4.79 3.55
N TYR A 381 -6.63 4.94 2.87
CA TYR A 381 -6.37 6.07 1.98
C TYR A 381 -6.88 5.93 0.53
N SER A 382 -7.52 4.82 0.17
CA SER A 382 -8.20 4.68 -1.14
C SER A 382 -9.65 4.18 -1.03
N ALA A 383 -10.08 3.73 0.15
CA ALA A 383 -11.45 3.36 0.42
C ALA A 383 -12.32 4.59 0.69
N GLY A 384 -13.62 4.38 0.82
CA GLY A 384 -14.57 5.40 1.25
C GLY A 384 -15.69 5.65 0.25
N VAL A 385 -16.64 6.44 0.67
CA VAL A 385 -17.85 6.79 -0.06
C VAL A 385 -17.83 8.28 -0.40
N ARG A 386 -18.78 8.77 -1.19
CA ARG A 386 -18.83 10.22 -1.46
C ARG A 386 -19.11 11.04 -0.18
N ALA A 387 -19.74 10.43 0.83
CA ALA A 387 -20.08 11.11 2.08
C ALA A 387 -18.87 11.43 2.97
N ASP A 388 -17.76 10.68 2.88
CA ASP A 388 -16.58 10.80 3.77
C ASP A 388 -15.36 11.42 3.05
N ASN A 389 -15.58 12.28 2.04
CA ASN A 389 -14.54 12.87 1.19
C ASN A 389 -13.91 14.16 1.76
N PHE A 390 -13.81 14.31 3.08
CA PHE A 390 -13.38 15.56 3.71
C PHE A 390 -11.87 15.81 3.70
N VAL A 391 -11.09 14.75 3.47
CA VAL A 391 -9.64 14.79 3.26
C VAL A 391 -9.23 13.70 2.26
N PHE A 392 -8.05 13.83 1.67
CA PHE A 392 -7.30 12.73 1.10
C PHE A 392 -6.23 12.29 2.09
N GLU A 393 -6.16 11.00 2.36
CA GLU A 393 -5.03 10.41 3.06
C GLU A 393 -4.02 9.79 2.08
N CYS A 394 -2.85 9.46 2.60
CA CYS A 394 -1.84 8.65 1.92
C CYS A 394 -1.43 7.45 2.81
N SER A 395 -0.34 6.75 2.48
CA SER A 395 0.14 5.63 3.28
C SER A 395 0.81 6.03 4.59
N ASN A 396 0.90 7.33 4.90
CA ASN A 396 1.57 7.83 6.09
C ASN A 396 1.03 7.15 7.36
N GLY A 397 1.93 6.53 8.14
CA GLY A 397 1.58 5.79 9.34
C GLY A 397 1.05 4.38 9.09
N CYS A 398 1.18 3.84 7.88
CA CYS A 398 0.95 2.42 7.60
C CYS A 398 2.28 1.67 7.68
N ALA A 399 2.33 0.55 8.40
CA ALA A 399 3.53 -0.29 8.40
C ALA A 399 3.21 -1.77 8.57
N THR A 400 4.08 -2.61 8.00
CA THR A 400 4.04 -4.07 8.15
C THR A 400 5.21 -4.58 9.00
N GLY A 401 4.94 -5.49 9.92
CA GLY A 401 5.93 -6.12 10.79
C GLY A 401 5.65 -7.60 11.04
N GLY A 402 6.63 -8.30 11.62
CA GLY A 402 6.51 -9.70 12.03
C GLY A 402 5.74 -9.90 13.34
N SER A 403 5.39 -8.81 14.02
CA SER A 403 4.49 -8.80 15.19
C SER A 403 3.66 -7.50 15.20
N PRO A 404 2.56 -7.44 15.97
CA PRO A 404 1.82 -6.19 16.17
C PRO A 404 2.71 -5.07 16.74
N SER A 405 3.60 -5.40 17.69
CA SER A 405 4.51 -4.43 18.30
C SER A 405 5.48 -3.85 17.27
N GLU A 406 6.01 -4.69 16.37
CA GLU A 406 6.90 -4.24 15.29
C GLU A 406 6.15 -3.35 14.29
N ALA A 407 4.95 -3.74 13.85
CA ALA A 407 4.15 -2.94 12.93
C ALA A 407 3.82 -1.55 13.52
N VAL A 408 3.39 -1.49 14.79
CA VAL A 408 3.09 -0.21 15.47
C VAL A 408 4.33 0.65 15.63
N LEU A 409 5.46 0.09 16.05
CA LEU A 409 6.70 0.86 16.25
C LEU A 409 7.11 1.56 14.96
N PHE A 410 7.20 0.83 13.84
CA PHE A 410 7.65 1.42 12.58
C PHE A 410 6.64 2.39 11.97
N ALA A 411 5.33 2.16 12.14
CA ALA A 411 4.31 3.12 11.75
C ALA A 411 4.40 4.44 12.55
N LEU A 412 4.71 4.37 13.84
CA LEU A 412 4.91 5.56 14.68
C LEU A 412 6.20 6.30 14.32
N LEU A 413 7.29 5.57 14.05
CA LEU A 413 8.53 6.17 13.58
C LEU A 413 8.31 6.95 12.29
N GLU A 414 7.60 6.39 11.32
CA GLU A 414 7.25 7.09 10.08
C GLU A 414 6.44 8.37 10.36
N LEU A 415 5.42 8.30 11.22
CA LEU A 415 4.64 9.48 11.59
C LEU A 415 5.49 10.60 12.21
N VAL A 416 6.41 10.24 13.12
CA VAL A 416 7.35 11.19 13.74
C VAL A 416 8.31 11.77 12.70
N GLU A 417 8.78 10.95 11.76
CA GLU A 417 9.64 11.38 10.67
C GLU A 417 8.96 12.45 9.79
N ARG A 418 7.74 12.19 9.32
CA ARG A 418 7.02 13.13 8.46
C ARG A 418 6.69 14.42 9.20
N ASP A 419 6.26 14.32 10.45
CA ASP A 419 5.97 15.49 11.29
C ASP A 419 7.22 16.37 11.46
N ALA A 420 8.34 15.78 11.86
CA ALA A 420 9.62 16.46 12.05
C ALA A 420 10.13 17.11 10.75
N PHE A 421 10.06 16.41 9.63
CA PHE A 421 10.42 16.95 8.32
C PHE A 421 9.57 18.16 7.94
N LEU A 422 8.23 18.06 8.07
CA LEU A 422 7.32 19.15 7.72
C LEU A 422 7.48 20.36 8.65
N LEU A 423 7.74 20.13 9.93
CA LEU A 423 8.10 21.18 10.89
C LEU A 423 9.39 21.89 10.49
N ALA A 424 10.43 21.12 10.13
CA ALA A 424 11.69 21.69 9.65
C ALA A 424 11.49 22.53 8.39
N TRP A 425 10.79 21.98 7.41
CA TRP A 425 10.54 22.61 6.12
C TRP A 425 9.68 23.87 6.24
N TYR A 426 8.46 23.74 6.74
CA TYR A 426 7.50 24.84 6.80
C TYR A 426 7.84 25.87 7.88
N GLY A 427 8.50 25.44 8.95
CA GLY A 427 8.97 26.29 10.04
C GLY A 427 10.29 27.00 9.78
N ARG A 428 10.99 26.67 8.68
CA ARG A 428 12.34 27.17 8.37
C ARG A 428 13.31 26.93 9.54
N ALA A 429 13.29 25.71 10.07
CA ALA A 429 14.13 25.36 11.21
C ALA A 429 15.61 25.49 10.82
N ARG A 430 16.43 26.03 11.73
CA ARG A 430 17.88 25.98 11.60
C ARG A 430 18.36 24.61 12.09
N LEU A 431 19.11 23.91 11.25
CA LEU A 431 19.46 22.51 11.45
C LEU A 431 20.96 22.34 11.66
N THR A 432 21.31 21.31 12.44
CA THR A 432 22.68 20.85 12.60
C THR A 432 22.93 19.76 11.57
N GLU A 433 24.01 19.88 10.81
CA GLU A 433 24.48 18.84 9.91
C GLU A 433 25.27 17.79 10.69
N ILE A 434 25.08 16.54 10.33
CA ILE A 434 25.79 15.39 10.88
C ILE A 434 27.05 15.17 10.04
N ASP A 435 28.21 15.14 10.68
CA ASP A 435 29.46 14.75 10.05
C ASP A 435 29.38 13.28 9.60
N LEU A 436 29.19 13.07 8.29
CA LEU A 436 29.03 11.74 7.72
C LEU A 436 30.31 10.88 7.82
N ASP A 437 31.50 11.48 7.98
CA ASP A 437 32.74 10.72 8.18
C ASP A 437 32.77 10.02 9.56
N SER A 438 31.95 10.49 10.52
CA SER A 438 31.75 9.83 11.82
C SER A 438 30.81 8.60 11.75
N CYS A 439 30.10 8.42 10.63
CA CYS A 439 29.06 7.39 10.47
C CYS A 439 29.58 6.04 9.92
N GLY A 440 30.87 5.91 9.65
CA GLY A 440 31.52 4.64 9.34
C GLY A 440 31.43 4.21 7.87
N THR A 441 31.88 2.99 7.59
CA THR A 441 32.19 2.56 6.21
C THR A 441 30.98 2.36 5.29
N ALA A 442 29.83 1.96 5.84
CA ALA A 442 28.61 1.80 5.05
C ALA A 442 28.12 3.14 4.49
N VAL A 443 28.07 4.17 5.34
CA VAL A 443 27.77 5.55 4.94
C VAL A 443 28.81 6.07 3.94
N ARG A 444 30.10 5.81 4.17
CA ARG A 444 31.16 6.20 3.21
C ARG A 444 30.90 5.63 1.80
N ALA A 445 30.53 4.36 1.70
CA ALA A 445 30.20 3.75 0.42
C ALA A 445 28.98 4.41 -0.25
N MET A 446 27.98 4.86 0.52
CA MET A 446 26.84 5.60 0.01
C MET A 446 27.24 6.97 -0.55
N ILE A 447 28.11 7.70 0.16
CA ILE A 447 28.67 8.98 -0.31
C ILE A 447 29.42 8.78 -1.62
N ASP A 448 30.29 7.77 -1.70
CA ASP A 448 31.08 7.50 -2.91
C ASP A 448 30.17 7.18 -4.10
N ARG A 449 29.07 6.43 -3.88
CA ARG A 449 28.05 6.16 -4.92
C ARG A 449 27.34 7.43 -5.38
N ALA A 450 26.94 8.31 -4.46
CA ALA A 450 26.34 9.60 -4.84
C ALA A 450 27.32 10.47 -5.65
N ALA A 451 28.59 10.49 -5.25
CA ALA A 451 29.65 11.23 -5.93
C ALA A 451 29.89 10.73 -7.37
N LEU A 452 29.76 9.43 -7.64
CA LEU A 452 29.79 8.89 -9.01
C LEU A 452 28.67 9.43 -9.91
N HIS A 453 27.56 9.86 -9.32
CA HIS A 453 26.46 10.53 -10.01
C HIS A 453 26.57 12.06 -10.03
N GLY A 454 27.66 12.62 -9.50
CA GLY A 454 27.88 14.07 -9.44
C GLY A 454 27.11 14.78 -8.34
N TYR A 455 26.74 14.06 -7.26
CA TYR A 455 26.06 14.61 -6.10
C TYR A 455 26.96 14.66 -4.87
N ASP A 456 26.79 15.71 -4.07
CA ASP A 456 27.17 15.74 -2.66
C ASP A 456 25.95 15.36 -1.82
N VAL A 457 26.17 14.60 -0.75
CA VAL A 457 25.11 14.18 0.17
C VAL A 457 25.37 14.73 1.57
N HIS A 458 24.29 15.15 2.20
CA HIS A 458 24.27 15.76 3.52
C HIS A 458 23.20 15.08 4.38
N ALA A 459 23.37 15.08 5.70
CA ALA A 459 22.39 14.56 6.64
C ALA A 459 22.21 15.53 7.81
N TYR A 460 20.98 15.75 8.24
CA TYR A 460 20.64 16.76 9.25
C TYR A 460 19.81 16.16 10.37
N ASP A 461 20.09 16.56 11.61
CA ASP A 461 19.20 16.30 12.73
C ASP A 461 17.95 17.19 12.62
N THR A 462 16.85 16.57 12.23
CA THR A 462 15.55 17.23 12.09
C THR A 462 14.62 16.99 13.26
N ARG A 463 15.11 16.46 14.39
CA ARG A 463 14.31 16.33 15.62
C ARG A 463 13.72 17.67 16.03
N MET A 464 12.46 17.66 16.47
CA MET A 464 11.79 18.81 17.07
C MET A 464 11.63 18.55 18.56
N ASP A 465 10.40 18.51 19.06
CA ASP A 465 10.02 18.24 20.44
C ASP A 465 9.83 16.73 20.73
N LEU A 466 9.70 15.91 19.69
CA LEU A 466 9.62 14.45 19.79
C LEU A 466 11.02 13.85 19.67
N ALA A 467 11.60 13.47 20.80
CA ALA A 467 13.02 13.18 20.95
C ALA A 467 13.49 11.80 20.45
N VAL A 468 12.98 11.28 19.32
CA VAL A 468 13.55 10.10 18.63
C VAL A 468 14.43 10.58 17.48
N PRO A 469 15.59 9.97 17.18
CA PRO A 469 16.39 10.34 16.03
C PRO A 469 15.56 10.41 14.76
N VAL A 470 15.54 11.61 14.15
CA VAL A 470 15.01 11.85 12.81
C VAL A 470 16.11 12.51 12.01
N VAL A 471 16.48 11.89 10.90
CA VAL A 471 17.50 12.38 9.99
C VAL A 471 16.85 12.72 8.67
N THR A 472 17.03 13.96 8.19
CA THR A 472 16.71 14.31 6.81
C THR A 472 18.00 14.27 5.99
N ALA A 473 18.00 13.55 4.87
CA ALA A 473 19.11 13.52 3.94
C ALA A 473 18.81 14.41 2.71
N LEU A 474 19.85 15.06 2.21
CA LEU A 474 19.80 15.92 1.03
C LEU A 474 20.94 15.53 0.08
N ALA A 475 20.61 15.17 -1.15
CA ALA A 475 21.58 15.17 -2.24
C ALA A 475 21.48 16.47 -3.04
N ALA A 476 22.62 17.12 -3.24
CA ALA A 476 22.77 18.32 -4.05
C ALA A 476 23.70 18.04 -5.23
N ARG A 477 23.24 18.36 -6.45
CA ARG A 477 23.99 18.14 -7.68
C ARG A 477 25.09 19.20 -7.85
N ARG A 478 26.33 18.78 -8.06
CA ARG A 478 27.52 19.66 -8.13
C ARG A 478 27.51 20.66 -9.28
N ASP A 479 26.95 20.26 -10.42
CA ASP A 479 26.92 21.08 -11.64
C ASP A 479 25.71 22.04 -11.71
N GLY A 480 24.80 21.99 -10.72
CA GLY A 480 23.56 22.78 -10.71
C GLY A 480 22.59 22.45 -11.85
N GLY A 481 22.70 21.28 -12.48
CA GLY A 481 21.84 20.82 -13.57
C GLY A 481 20.53 20.17 -13.12
N PRO A 482 19.68 19.69 -14.04
CA PRO A 482 18.42 19.01 -13.73
C PRO A 482 18.60 17.86 -12.73
N GLY A 483 17.61 17.71 -11.84
CA GLY A 483 17.72 16.84 -10.67
C GLY A 483 18.56 17.47 -9.56
N THR A 484 18.49 18.79 -9.42
CA THR A 484 19.37 19.58 -8.55
C THR A 484 19.37 19.12 -7.10
N LEU A 485 18.19 18.97 -6.50
CA LEU A 485 18.04 18.54 -5.11
C LEU A 485 17.16 17.28 -5.02
N SER A 486 17.51 16.37 -4.10
CA SER A 486 16.70 15.22 -3.72
C SER A 486 16.70 15.08 -2.20
N PHE A 487 15.50 14.93 -1.61
CA PHE A 487 15.31 14.84 -0.17
C PHE A 487 14.74 13.46 0.19
N SER A 488 15.12 12.97 1.36
CA SER A 488 14.45 11.88 2.06
C SER A 488 14.57 12.10 3.57
N ALA A 489 13.87 11.31 4.37
CA ALA A 489 14.07 11.28 5.80
C ALA A 489 13.95 9.86 6.33
N ALA A 490 14.46 9.65 7.54
CA ALA A 490 14.28 8.41 8.28
C ALA A 490 14.14 8.74 9.77
N ALA A 491 13.34 7.96 10.49
CA ALA A 491 13.32 7.94 11.94
C ALA A 491 13.64 6.54 12.48
N GLY A 492 14.37 6.48 13.59
CA GLY A 492 14.80 5.21 14.17
C GLY A 492 15.45 5.36 15.53
N PHE A 493 15.57 4.27 16.27
CA PHE A 493 16.18 4.27 17.60
C PHE A 493 17.71 4.22 17.55
N ASP A 494 18.29 3.64 16.50
CA ASP A 494 19.74 3.66 16.30
C ASP A 494 20.13 4.80 15.37
N PRO A 495 20.83 5.84 15.85
CA PRO A 495 21.17 6.99 15.02
C PRO A 495 21.95 6.65 13.75
N ARG A 496 22.81 5.62 13.79
CA ARG A 496 23.62 5.23 12.64
C ARG A 496 22.75 4.55 11.58
N GLU A 497 21.90 3.61 11.98
CA GLU A 497 20.92 2.99 11.07
C GLU A 497 19.94 4.02 10.50
N THR A 498 19.57 5.06 11.28
CA THR A 498 18.71 6.15 10.81
C THR A 498 19.40 6.97 9.70
N VAL A 499 20.69 7.33 9.87
CA VAL A 499 21.46 8.00 8.81
C VAL A 499 21.57 7.13 7.55
N GLU A 500 21.91 5.84 7.73
CA GLU A 500 22.01 4.89 6.61
C GLU A 500 20.69 4.76 5.85
N SER A 501 19.57 4.70 6.56
CA SER A 501 18.22 4.60 5.98
C SER A 501 17.87 5.84 5.16
N ALA A 502 18.10 7.04 5.71
CA ALA A 502 17.84 8.29 5.01
C ALA A 502 18.69 8.39 3.72
N LEU A 503 20.01 8.13 3.81
CA LEU A 503 20.90 8.17 2.64
C LEU A 503 20.54 7.11 1.60
N SER A 504 20.19 5.89 2.02
CA SER A 504 19.76 4.82 1.11
C SER A 504 18.52 5.20 0.31
N GLU A 505 17.57 5.92 0.93
CA GLU A 505 16.38 6.42 0.25
C GLU A 505 16.73 7.52 -0.76
N VAL A 506 17.60 8.48 -0.44
CA VAL A 506 18.06 9.48 -1.43
C VAL A 506 18.70 8.81 -2.64
N LEU A 507 19.61 7.85 -2.39
CA LEU A 507 20.34 7.13 -3.44
C LEU A 507 19.44 6.40 -4.43
N THR A 508 18.23 6.01 -4.00
CA THR A 508 17.23 5.37 -4.86
C THR A 508 16.80 6.25 -6.03
N TYR A 509 16.71 7.57 -5.82
CA TYR A 509 16.16 8.50 -6.80
C TYR A 509 17.23 9.07 -7.75
N LEU A 510 18.48 9.18 -7.29
CA LEU A 510 19.54 9.90 -8.02
C LEU A 510 19.75 9.44 -9.48
N PRO A 511 19.76 8.13 -9.82
CA PRO A 511 20.04 7.71 -11.19
C PRO A 511 19.00 8.20 -12.22
N HIS A 512 17.76 8.46 -11.78
CA HIS A 512 16.64 8.75 -12.68
C HIS A 512 16.15 10.19 -12.59
N LEU A 513 16.36 10.85 -11.46
CA LEU A 513 15.83 12.18 -11.19
C LEU A 513 16.22 13.21 -12.28
N PRO A 514 17.48 13.29 -12.77
CA PRO A 514 17.83 14.22 -13.85
C PRO A 514 17.02 14.02 -15.13
N TYR A 515 16.81 12.76 -15.52
CA TYR A 515 16.06 12.41 -16.73
C TYR A 515 14.58 12.74 -16.57
N GLN A 516 13.99 12.40 -15.42
CA GLN A 516 12.59 12.72 -15.12
C GLN A 516 12.33 14.23 -15.14
N VAL A 517 13.25 15.01 -14.56
CA VAL A 517 13.17 16.48 -14.55
C VAL A 517 13.35 17.04 -15.95
N ALA A 518 14.28 16.50 -16.75
CA ALA A 518 14.48 16.93 -18.12
C ALA A 518 13.25 16.66 -19.00
N GLU A 519 12.65 15.46 -18.90
CA GLU A 519 11.44 15.08 -19.64
C GLU A 519 10.24 15.97 -19.29
N ARG A 520 10.12 16.37 -18.01
CA ARG A 520 9.00 17.20 -17.51
C ARG A 520 9.36 18.68 -17.33
N HIS A 521 10.49 19.14 -17.87
CA HIS A 521 11.06 20.43 -17.52
C HIS A 521 10.09 21.61 -17.69
N THR A 522 9.35 21.65 -18.81
CA THR A 522 8.35 22.71 -19.07
C THR A 522 7.21 22.70 -18.05
N GLU A 523 6.75 21.52 -17.65
CA GLU A 523 5.67 21.35 -16.67
C GLU A 523 6.15 21.79 -15.28
N LEU A 524 7.33 21.33 -14.86
CA LEU A 524 7.92 21.67 -13.56
C LEU A 524 8.20 23.18 -13.45
N ARG A 525 8.69 23.83 -14.51
CA ARG A 525 8.85 25.30 -14.50
C ARG A 525 7.54 26.05 -14.39
N ALA A 526 6.47 25.53 -14.98
CA ALA A 526 5.15 26.11 -14.81
C ALA A 526 4.65 25.95 -13.36
N MET A 527 5.00 24.85 -12.69
CA MET A 527 4.73 24.63 -11.26
C MET A 527 5.57 25.53 -10.36
N ALA A 528 6.85 25.75 -10.65
CA ALA A 528 7.72 26.65 -9.88
C ALA A 528 7.20 28.11 -9.87
N ARG A 529 6.53 28.53 -10.94
CA ARG A 529 5.89 29.85 -11.05
C ARG A 529 4.50 29.90 -10.41
N ASP A 530 3.84 28.75 -10.28
CA ASP A 530 2.46 28.63 -9.82
C ASP A 530 2.25 27.26 -9.17
N TYR A 531 2.41 27.24 -7.83
CA TYR A 531 2.31 26.02 -7.05
C TYR A 531 0.93 25.36 -7.11
N THR A 532 -0.14 26.04 -7.54
CA THR A 532 -1.46 25.41 -7.72
C THR A 532 -1.47 24.29 -8.78
N LYS A 533 -0.41 24.21 -9.59
CA LYS A 533 -0.16 23.13 -10.55
C LYS A 533 0.53 21.92 -9.96
N VAL A 534 1.11 22.02 -8.76
CA VAL A 534 1.66 20.89 -8.00
C VAL A 534 0.47 20.13 -7.41
N ARG A 535 0.15 18.97 -7.99
CA ARG A 535 -1.11 18.25 -7.71
C ARG A 535 -0.91 16.81 -7.29
N HIS A 536 0.20 16.20 -7.69
CA HIS A 536 0.48 14.79 -7.49
C HIS A 536 1.76 14.61 -6.68
N LEU A 537 1.88 13.45 -6.03
CA LEU A 537 3.04 13.07 -5.23
C LEU A 537 4.37 13.30 -5.97
N LYS A 538 4.50 12.80 -7.20
CA LYS A 538 5.72 12.98 -8.02
C LYS A 538 6.07 14.44 -8.32
N ASP A 539 5.09 15.36 -8.28
CA ASP A 539 5.33 16.77 -8.56
C ASP A 539 6.12 17.41 -7.43
N HIS A 540 5.88 17.00 -6.18
CA HIS A 540 6.58 17.52 -5.00
C HIS A 540 8.08 17.25 -5.08
N ALA A 541 8.50 15.99 -5.21
CA ALA A 541 9.92 15.66 -5.33
C ALA A 541 10.58 16.21 -6.59
N GLN A 542 9.93 16.06 -7.76
CA GLN A 542 10.57 16.46 -9.02
C GLN A 542 10.69 17.98 -9.20
N LEU A 543 9.83 18.77 -8.55
CA LEU A 543 9.91 20.22 -8.57
C LEU A 543 11.28 20.71 -8.08
N PHE A 544 11.81 20.13 -7.00
CA PHE A 544 13.12 20.47 -6.43
C PHE A 544 14.30 19.94 -7.24
N GLY A 545 14.02 19.18 -8.30
CA GLY A 545 14.99 18.90 -9.34
C GLY A 545 15.36 20.12 -10.19
N LEU A 546 14.58 21.20 -10.16
CA LEU A 546 14.88 22.44 -10.87
C LEU A 546 15.93 23.30 -10.14
N PRO A 547 16.91 23.89 -10.86
CA PRO A 547 17.93 24.74 -10.23
C PRO A 547 17.35 25.97 -9.53
N GLU A 548 16.27 26.55 -10.07
CA GLU A 548 15.59 27.70 -9.45
C GLU A 548 14.99 27.39 -8.08
N MET A 549 14.71 26.12 -7.74
CA MET A 549 14.12 25.76 -6.44
C MET A 549 15.15 25.69 -5.31
N VAL A 550 16.45 25.81 -5.60
CA VAL A 550 17.55 25.76 -4.61
C VAL A 550 17.43 26.87 -3.57
N GLU A 551 16.95 28.06 -3.95
CA GLU A 551 16.77 29.18 -3.01
C GLU A 551 15.83 28.83 -1.85
N HIS A 552 14.93 27.86 -2.07
CA HIS A 552 14.01 27.37 -1.06
C HIS A 552 14.60 26.27 -0.19
N ALA A 553 15.87 25.89 -0.34
CA ALA A 553 16.53 24.88 0.49
C ALA A 553 17.65 25.47 1.37
N SER A 554 17.73 26.80 1.49
CA SER A 554 18.81 27.48 2.22
C SER A 554 18.96 27.02 3.66
N GLU A 555 17.87 26.65 4.35
CA GLU A 555 17.92 26.15 5.73
C GLU A 555 18.66 24.81 5.88
N PHE A 556 18.76 24.05 4.79
CA PHE A 556 19.57 22.82 4.72
C PHE A 556 20.98 23.13 4.22
N LEU A 557 21.12 24.00 3.22
CA LEU A 557 22.42 24.32 2.61
C LEU A 557 23.32 25.24 3.45
N ASP A 558 22.78 25.88 4.50
CA ASP A 558 23.51 26.72 5.46
C ASP A 558 23.23 26.26 6.91
N PRO A 559 23.78 25.10 7.33
CA PRO A 559 23.54 24.54 8.66
C PRO A 559 24.18 25.39 9.76
N THR A 560 23.65 25.29 10.98
CA THR A 560 24.21 26.01 12.14
C THR A 560 25.60 25.53 12.56
N GLY A 561 25.96 24.33 12.13
CA GLY A 561 27.24 23.68 12.41
C GLY A 561 27.21 22.24 11.91
N VAL A 562 28.40 21.66 11.84
CA VAL A 562 28.62 20.25 11.50
C VAL A 562 29.19 19.57 12.73
N LEU A 563 28.52 18.53 13.24
CA LEU A 563 28.92 17.82 14.46
C LEU A 563 28.99 16.31 14.24
N PRO A 564 29.88 15.58 14.93
CA PRO A 564 29.92 14.12 14.91
C PRO A 564 28.58 13.51 15.36
N LEU A 565 28.23 12.34 14.78
CA LEU A 565 26.97 11.63 15.06
C LEU A 565 26.70 11.44 16.57
N ASP A 566 27.72 11.02 17.30
CA ASP A 566 27.63 10.73 18.73
C ASP A 566 27.43 12.00 19.58
N GLU A 567 27.85 13.17 19.08
CA GLU A 567 27.60 14.46 19.73
C GLU A 567 26.18 14.94 19.43
N VAL A 568 25.73 14.83 18.16
CA VAL A 568 24.38 15.20 17.74
C VAL A 568 23.31 14.43 18.52
N PHE A 569 23.50 13.12 18.71
CA PHE A 569 22.54 12.25 19.39
C PHE A 569 23.03 11.78 20.77
N GLY A 570 23.94 12.53 21.41
CA GLY A 570 24.45 12.18 22.74
C GLY A 570 23.36 12.14 23.81
N ASP A 571 22.44 13.11 23.77
CA ASP A 571 21.27 13.18 24.65
C ASP A 571 20.34 11.97 24.48
N TRP A 572 20.16 11.51 23.24
CA TRP A 572 19.39 10.32 22.93
C TRP A 572 20.07 9.05 23.44
N ALA A 573 21.39 8.96 23.30
CA ALA A 573 22.16 7.77 23.72
C ALA A 573 22.04 7.48 25.22
N GLU A 574 21.79 8.51 26.04
CA GLU A 574 21.55 8.42 27.48
C GLU A 574 20.18 7.85 27.84
N VAL A 575 19.15 8.15 27.05
CA VAL A 575 17.74 7.81 27.38
C VAL A 575 17.17 6.66 26.54
N ARG A 576 17.80 6.33 25.41
CA ARG A 576 17.40 5.24 24.51
C ARG A 576 17.30 3.92 25.29
N PRO A 577 16.17 3.19 25.21
CA PRO A 577 16.09 1.84 25.76
C PRO A 577 17.12 0.90 25.10
N ARG A 578 17.81 0.12 25.93
CA ARG A 578 18.77 -0.91 25.50
C ARG A 578 18.35 -2.30 26.00
N THR A 579 17.04 -2.52 26.08
CA THR A 579 16.43 -3.78 26.50
C THR A 579 16.53 -4.82 25.38
N ASP A 580 16.16 -6.06 25.66
CA ASP A 580 16.05 -7.16 24.72
C ASP A 580 14.61 -7.39 24.22
N ASP A 581 13.67 -6.46 24.46
CA ASP A 581 12.28 -6.56 24.02
C ASP A 581 11.84 -5.30 23.24
N LEU A 582 11.32 -5.49 22.02
CA LEU A 582 10.82 -4.42 21.16
C LEU A 582 9.59 -3.73 21.76
N LEU A 583 8.83 -4.42 22.61
CA LEU A 583 7.68 -3.83 23.29
C LEU A 583 8.10 -2.69 24.23
N ASP A 584 9.30 -2.76 24.83
CA ASP A 584 9.80 -1.69 25.69
C ASP A 584 10.18 -0.46 24.86
N ASP A 585 10.77 -0.66 23.67
CA ASP A 585 11.05 0.41 22.72
C ASP A 585 9.74 1.10 22.28
N LEU A 586 8.72 0.31 21.93
CA LEU A 586 7.40 0.81 21.58
C LEU A 586 6.75 1.60 22.72
N ARG A 587 6.77 1.04 23.95
CA ARG A 587 6.22 1.73 25.13
C ARG A 587 6.92 3.04 25.37
N PHE A 588 8.24 3.08 25.26
CA PHE A 588 9.01 4.31 25.40
C PHE A 588 8.57 5.38 24.39
N LEU A 589 8.45 5.03 23.10
CA LEU A 589 7.99 5.99 22.08
C LEU A 589 6.54 6.44 22.33
N ARG A 590 5.65 5.50 22.64
CA ARG A 590 4.26 5.78 22.99
C ARG A 590 4.17 6.73 24.18
N ASP A 591 4.93 6.48 25.25
CA ASP A 591 4.92 7.29 26.45
C ASP A 591 5.43 8.71 26.19
N ARG A 592 6.42 8.88 25.29
CA ARG A 592 6.90 10.21 24.86
C ARG A 592 5.83 11.00 24.10
N LEU A 593 5.12 10.36 23.17
CA LEU A 593 4.00 10.98 22.45
C LEU A 593 2.86 11.38 23.40
N VAL A 594 2.53 10.50 24.34
CA VAL A 594 1.52 10.77 25.37
C VAL A 594 1.94 11.90 26.31
N ALA A 595 3.21 11.94 26.73
CA ALA A 595 3.74 13.02 27.55
C ALA A 595 3.73 14.38 26.83
N ALA A 596 3.85 14.37 25.49
CA ALA A 596 3.67 15.55 24.65
C ALA A 596 2.18 15.94 24.43
N GLY A 597 1.24 15.20 25.02
CA GLY A 597 -0.19 15.49 24.98
C GLY A 597 -0.96 14.81 23.84
N TYR A 598 -0.34 13.90 23.10
CA TYR A 598 -0.97 13.22 21.97
C TYR A 598 -1.65 11.91 22.35
N ASP A 599 -2.73 11.58 21.63
CA ASP A 599 -3.21 10.19 21.59
C ASP A 599 -2.43 9.41 20.53
N VAL A 600 -2.36 8.10 20.69
CA VAL A 600 -1.78 7.19 19.71
C VAL A 600 -2.82 6.14 19.36
N VAL A 601 -3.39 6.24 18.16
CA VAL A 601 -4.51 5.39 17.75
C VAL A 601 -4.06 4.40 16.68
N ALA A 602 -4.26 3.11 16.93
CA ALA A 602 -3.94 2.02 16.01
C ALA A 602 -5.21 1.42 15.40
N VAL A 603 -5.22 1.22 14.08
CA VAL A 603 -6.22 0.40 13.38
C VAL A 603 -5.51 -0.84 12.82
N ASP A 604 -5.93 -2.04 13.24
CA ASP A 604 -5.47 -3.29 12.62
C ASP A 604 -5.98 -3.38 11.19
N GLN A 605 -5.08 -3.34 10.22
CA GLN A 605 -5.37 -3.46 8.79
C GLN A 605 -5.03 -4.86 8.25
N THR A 606 -4.47 -5.74 9.07
CA THR A 606 -3.89 -7.03 8.64
C THR A 606 -4.90 -7.84 7.82
N THR A 607 -4.55 -8.15 6.57
CA THR A 607 -5.41 -8.96 5.70
C THR A 607 -5.33 -10.45 6.05
N PRO A 608 -6.35 -11.26 5.69
CA PRO A 608 -6.30 -12.71 5.90
C PRO A 608 -5.03 -13.37 5.35
N GLU A 609 -4.56 -12.94 4.18
CA GLU A 609 -3.34 -13.46 3.56
C GLU A 609 -2.09 -13.11 4.38
N GLN A 610 -1.98 -11.87 4.87
CA GLN A 610 -0.87 -11.44 5.72
C GLN A 610 -0.83 -12.21 7.04
N ARG A 611 -1.99 -12.48 7.66
CA ARG A 611 -2.06 -13.34 8.86
C ARG A 611 -1.50 -14.73 8.58
N GLY A 612 -1.83 -15.32 7.42
CA GLY A 612 -1.28 -16.60 6.98
C GLY A 612 0.24 -16.59 6.75
N MET A 613 0.81 -15.42 6.42
CA MET A 613 2.25 -15.21 6.25
C MET A 613 2.97 -14.89 7.57
N GLY A 614 2.25 -14.78 8.69
CA GLY A 614 2.80 -14.32 9.97
C GLY A 614 3.18 -12.84 9.97
N LEU A 615 2.50 -12.03 9.13
CA LEU A 615 2.68 -10.59 9.03
C LEU A 615 1.51 -9.85 9.69
N HIS A 616 1.81 -8.67 10.20
CA HIS A 616 0.85 -7.76 10.81
C HIS A 616 0.97 -6.39 10.15
N THR A 617 -0.16 -5.76 9.83
CA THR A 617 -0.19 -4.40 9.30
C THR A 617 -1.14 -3.54 10.10
N VAL A 618 -0.69 -2.33 10.42
CA VAL A 618 -1.49 -1.33 11.13
C VAL A 618 -1.50 -0.04 10.35
N GLY A 619 -2.60 0.71 10.46
CA GLY A 619 -2.66 2.14 10.14
C GLY A 619 -2.70 2.92 11.44
N MET A 620 -1.73 3.79 11.66
CA MET A 620 -1.61 4.62 12.86
C MET A 620 -2.11 6.04 12.60
N THR A 621 -2.70 6.64 13.62
CA THR A 621 -3.08 8.05 13.62
C THR A 621 -2.72 8.66 14.96
N VAL A 622 -2.06 9.81 14.95
CA VAL A 622 -1.71 10.59 16.14
C VAL A 622 -2.36 11.96 15.98
N PRO A 623 -3.60 12.17 16.45
CA PRO A 623 -4.26 13.46 16.30
C PRO A 623 -3.42 14.58 16.92
N GLY A 624 -3.17 15.65 16.15
CA GLY A 624 -2.38 16.81 16.56
C GLY A 624 -0.98 16.92 15.95
N ILE A 625 -0.42 15.83 15.39
CA ILE A 625 0.82 15.91 14.59
C ILE A 625 0.53 16.30 13.14
N LEU A 626 1.54 16.80 12.42
CA LEU A 626 1.36 17.24 11.04
C LEU A 626 1.22 16.04 10.08
N PRO A 627 0.12 15.94 9.31
CA PRO A 627 -0.02 14.94 8.27
C PRO A 627 0.77 15.34 7.01
N LEU A 628 1.29 14.35 6.29
CA LEU A 628 1.86 14.54 4.96
C LEU A 628 0.74 14.52 3.91
N ASP A 629 0.59 15.62 3.18
CA ASP A 629 -0.42 15.77 2.14
C ASP A 629 0.22 16.08 0.78
N PHE A 630 -0.35 15.51 -0.29
CA PHE A 630 0.08 15.78 -1.66
C PHE A 630 -0.89 16.69 -2.41
N GLY A 631 -0.31 17.62 -3.17
CA GLY A 631 -0.98 18.71 -3.85
C GLY A 631 -0.94 20.02 -3.04
N TRP A 632 -0.49 21.10 -3.65
CA TRP A 632 -0.29 22.39 -2.95
C TRP A 632 -1.58 22.97 -2.37
N ALA A 633 -2.70 22.80 -3.07
CA ALA A 633 -3.99 23.26 -2.58
C ALA A 633 -4.51 22.43 -1.38
N ARG A 634 -3.91 21.27 -1.08
CA ARG A 634 -4.40 20.31 -0.09
C ARG A 634 -3.45 20.18 1.10
N GLN A 635 -3.07 21.29 1.75
CA GLN A 635 -2.05 21.26 2.82
C GLN A 635 -2.67 21.50 4.20
N ARG A 636 -2.96 20.41 4.95
CA ARG A 636 -3.47 20.51 6.33
C ARG A 636 -2.39 21.02 7.27
N ALA A 637 -1.15 20.57 7.09
CA ALA A 637 -0.01 20.92 7.95
C ALA A 637 0.13 22.44 8.17
N LEU A 638 -0.08 23.24 7.10
CA LEU A 638 0.01 24.71 7.14
C LEU A 638 -1.00 25.39 8.08
N ARG A 639 -2.06 24.67 8.48
CA ARG A 639 -3.18 25.19 9.27
C ARG A 639 -3.22 24.60 10.67
N MET A 640 -2.40 23.60 10.97
CA MET A 640 -2.41 22.94 12.27
C MET A 640 -1.65 23.77 13.31
N PRO A 641 -2.15 23.84 14.57
CA PRO A 641 -1.47 24.59 15.64
C PRO A 641 -0.02 24.16 15.86
N ARG A 642 0.27 22.86 15.75
CA ARG A 642 1.61 22.29 15.97
C ARG A 642 2.68 22.92 15.09
N LEU A 643 2.36 23.25 13.83
CA LEU A 643 3.32 23.92 12.93
C LEU A 643 3.85 25.22 13.56
N ARG A 644 3.02 25.89 14.35
CA ARG A 644 3.36 27.17 14.94
C ARG A 644 4.12 27.05 16.27
N THR A 645 3.84 26.00 17.04
CA THR A 645 4.34 25.86 18.42
C THR A 645 5.55 24.96 18.54
N ALA A 646 5.67 23.90 17.72
CA ALA A 646 6.65 22.84 17.95
C ALA A 646 8.11 23.33 17.92
N LEU A 647 8.47 24.28 17.05
CA LEU A 647 9.84 24.84 17.04
C LEU A 647 10.18 25.58 18.34
N ARG A 648 9.20 26.25 18.95
CA ARG A 648 9.37 26.90 20.26
C ARG A 648 9.48 25.85 21.36
N ASP A 649 8.60 24.84 21.32
CA ASP A 649 8.55 23.78 22.32
C ASP A 649 9.83 22.92 22.29
N ALA A 650 10.45 22.79 21.12
CA ALA A 650 11.77 22.18 20.91
C ALA A 650 12.96 23.09 21.29
N GLY A 651 12.73 24.34 21.72
CA GLY A 651 13.79 25.30 22.02
C GLY A 651 14.58 25.79 20.79
N ARG A 652 14.16 25.44 19.57
CA ARG A 652 14.79 25.91 18.31
C ARG A 652 14.41 27.35 17.96
N ARG A 653 13.41 27.90 18.64
CA ARG A 653 12.90 29.27 18.48
C ARG A 653 12.40 29.81 19.82
N ALA A 654 12.48 31.13 20.03
CA ALA A 654 12.01 31.76 21.27
C ALA A 654 10.50 32.10 21.26
N ASP A 655 9.93 32.37 20.08
CA ASP A 655 8.54 32.76 19.86
C ASP A 655 7.73 31.67 19.13
N VAL A 656 6.39 31.74 19.24
CA VAL A 656 5.48 30.97 18.38
C VAL A 656 5.63 31.48 16.96
N LEU A 657 5.86 30.58 15.99
CA LEU A 657 6.07 30.94 14.58
C LEU A 657 4.91 31.82 14.08
N PRO A 658 5.19 33.08 13.67
CA PRO A 658 4.20 33.94 13.06
C PRO A 658 3.70 33.37 11.73
N GLY A 659 2.42 33.55 11.40
CA GLY A 659 1.86 33.04 10.15
C GLY A 659 2.57 33.58 8.89
N SER A 660 3.08 34.81 8.94
CA SER A 660 3.87 35.42 7.87
C SER A 660 5.27 34.81 7.69
N ALA A 661 5.77 34.08 8.68
CA ALA A 661 7.08 33.43 8.65
C ALA A 661 7.01 31.96 8.19
N VAL A 662 5.80 31.39 8.09
CA VAL A 662 5.58 30.05 7.54
C VAL A 662 6.03 30.02 6.07
N LYS A 663 6.84 29.04 5.71
CA LYS A 663 7.32 28.86 4.32
C LYS A 663 6.17 28.38 3.43
N ALA A 664 5.67 29.27 2.58
CA ALA A 664 4.61 28.93 1.63
C ALA A 664 5.17 28.33 0.31
N VAL A 665 5.89 27.21 0.42
CA VAL A 665 6.50 26.49 -0.71
C VAL A 665 6.21 24.99 -0.57
N PRO A 666 5.77 24.28 -1.62
CA PRO A 666 5.56 22.83 -1.56
C PRO A 666 6.73 22.11 -0.94
N HIS A 667 6.48 21.11 -0.09
CA HIS A 667 7.55 20.29 0.44
C HIS A 667 8.17 19.40 -0.66
N PRO A 668 9.47 19.06 -0.57
CA PRO A 668 10.16 18.21 -1.56
C PRO A 668 9.99 16.70 -1.30
N PHE A 669 9.25 16.31 -0.28
CA PHE A 669 9.10 14.90 0.11
C PHE A 669 8.54 14.02 -1.03
N PRO A 670 9.17 12.87 -1.35
CA PRO A 670 8.76 11.99 -2.44
C PRO A 670 7.51 11.15 -2.19
#